data_AF-A0AAV3NPQ1-F1
#
_entry.id   AF-A0AAV3NPQ1-F1
#
_cell.length_a   1.000
_cell.length_b   1.000
_cell.length_c   1.000
_cell.angle_alpha   90.00
_cell.angle_beta   90.00
_cell.angle_gamma   90.00
#
_symmetry.space_group_name_H-M   'P 1'
#
loop_
_entity.id
_entity.type
_entity.pdbx_description
1 polymer ?
#
loop_
_entity_poly.entity_id
_entity_poly.type
_entity_poly.pdbx_seq_one_letter_code
_entity_poly.pdbx_strand_id
1 'polypeptide(L)'
;MNLKPLFTRKTVKNLSRCFRTLSGYSCYNRNAAPAAFSVVGLVNSPAICPTESHFCTSRKVQSWMLYRFVHTALEATYDESRGDLETETEEDAAMNEFLSRFVWIMRGKLVEVYTDCDKKTIDAMLLTIVEKVVLEMEKGGLQEMSGAATSSDDFSEDLWRTVWEVSNVVVEDMANAKRKEKLKCFLHADKVKVMCRFAGEIGIRGDMLRELRFKWAREEMEESELYEDLERMRLEEAKENIAENSGPIGEEMVKDQGLDEKPQSVFALPKRHGKLKYKIYGLDLSQPKWEEVANKIHEAGKNIWPQEPKPISGKSKLIMEKILTLKVEEDPSPLLTEWSSVLQPSRVDWMNLLNLLEEKNEHLCLKIAEQVLDEESFQANIRDYSKLIDAYAQENHLADAERILKRMSENGILLDILTTNILVHMYSKAGSLDKARQFFDSLKAQGIQPDKKLYSSMIMAYISSGKPDLGESLMKDMEIRDIKPSPEIYMALLQSYSQRGNFKASQRIINAMQLAGSQPTRESCTLLIEAYGQAGDSENARSSFDNMIKLGHKPDDRSMASMIAAYKKDNLLDSALNLLIHHEKDGFEPGIATYTALVDWLGEMKLIDEAEQILDKISELSEAPPLSLQVSLCVMYASAGFEKKALQALGVLEAKKDQLGNNDYDRIIKALISGGFRQEARRIYELMEAQGFTAPDGVSIRLKASEANDIVRRKRKF
;
A
#
# COMPACT_ATOMS: atom_id res chain seq x y z
N MET A 1 29.14 -29.25 -10.68
CA MET A 1 28.13 -29.30 -11.76
C MET A 1 28.74 -28.57 -12.95
N ASN A 2 28.73 -29.16 -14.15
CA ASN A 2 29.53 -28.68 -15.28
C ASN A 2 28.65 -28.77 -16.52
N LEU A 3 28.26 -27.64 -17.12
CA LEU A 3 27.72 -27.59 -18.49
C LEU A 3 28.79 -27.86 -19.56
N LYS A 4 30.09 -27.82 -19.21
CA LYS A 4 31.23 -28.13 -20.10
C LYS A 4 31.11 -29.46 -20.88
N PRO A 5 30.64 -30.59 -20.31
CA PRO A 5 30.42 -31.83 -21.06
C PRO A 5 29.27 -31.78 -22.09
N LEU A 6 28.27 -30.90 -21.95
CA LEU A 6 27.21 -30.74 -22.97
C LEU A 6 27.76 -30.09 -24.26
N PHE A 7 28.74 -29.19 -24.10
CA PHE A 7 29.39 -28.49 -25.20
C PHE A 7 30.80 -29.03 -25.42
N THR A 8 30.92 -30.33 -25.74
CA THR A 8 32.21 -30.86 -26.18
C THR A 8 32.71 -30.08 -27.41
N ARG A 9 34.03 -30.00 -27.60
CA ARG A 9 34.65 -29.49 -28.86
C ARG A 9 34.05 -30.14 -30.12
N LYS A 10 33.37 -31.29 -29.99
CA LYS A 10 32.66 -32.01 -31.05
C LYS A 10 31.34 -31.32 -31.41
N THR A 11 30.55 -30.87 -30.43
CA THR A 11 29.32 -30.08 -30.60
C THR A 11 29.62 -28.73 -31.26
N VAL A 12 30.67 -28.02 -30.81
CA VAL A 12 31.15 -26.77 -31.43
C VAL A 12 31.70 -27.01 -32.85
N LYS A 13 32.33 -28.17 -33.11
CA LYS A 13 32.75 -28.58 -34.47
C LYS A 13 31.59 -28.95 -35.39
N ASN A 14 30.49 -29.49 -34.85
CA ASN A 14 29.28 -29.81 -35.61
C ASN A 14 28.48 -28.54 -35.93
N LEU A 15 28.37 -27.61 -34.97
CA LEU A 15 27.79 -26.28 -35.18
C LEU A 15 28.56 -25.47 -36.23
N SER A 16 29.90 -25.41 -36.14
CA SER A 16 30.72 -24.72 -37.15
C SER A 16 30.70 -25.37 -38.55
N ARG A 17 30.27 -26.63 -38.69
CA ARG A 17 30.00 -27.25 -39.99
C ARG A 17 28.66 -26.82 -40.58
N CYS A 18 27.60 -26.74 -39.77
CA CYS A 18 26.28 -26.28 -40.21
C CYS A 18 26.27 -24.77 -40.57
N PHE A 19 27.01 -23.93 -39.84
CA PHE A 19 27.08 -22.50 -40.13
C PHE A 19 27.93 -22.15 -41.38
N ARG A 20 28.91 -22.99 -41.76
CA ARG A 20 29.71 -22.78 -42.99
C ARG A 20 28.92 -23.03 -44.28
N THR A 21 27.80 -23.73 -44.22
CA THR A 21 26.94 -23.98 -45.38
C THR A 21 25.87 -22.91 -45.60
N LEU A 22 25.71 -21.95 -44.67
CA LEU A 22 24.68 -20.91 -44.74
C LEU A 22 25.22 -19.47 -44.67
N SER A 23 26.51 -19.27 -44.39
CA SER A 23 27.15 -17.95 -44.41
C SER A 23 28.02 -17.78 -45.66
N GLY A 24 27.35 -17.64 -46.81
CA GLY A 24 27.88 -16.89 -47.95
C GLY A 24 27.16 -15.55 -47.95
N TYR A 25 27.91 -14.44 -48.03
CA TYR A 25 27.48 -13.03 -48.03
C TYR A 25 27.42 -12.33 -46.66
N SER A 26 28.55 -11.76 -46.26
CA SER A 26 28.76 -10.29 -46.21
C SER A 26 29.83 -9.93 -45.16
N CYS A 27 30.76 -9.08 -45.56
CA CYS A 27 31.96 -8.68 -44.84
C CYS A 27 31.85 -7.24 -44.29
N TYR A 28 32.78 -6.93 -43.37
CA TYR A 28 33.11 -5.63 -42.75
C TYR A 28 32.17 -5.20 -41.61
N ASN A 29 32.62 -4.85 -40.40
CA ASN A 29 33.76 -4.00 -40.08
C ASN A 29 34.45 -4.34 -38.73
N ARG A 30 35.64 -3.76 -38.57
CA ARG A 30 36.70 -4.09 -37.59
C ARG A 30 36.75 -3.10 -36.41
N ASN A 31 37.32 -3.58 -35.30
CA ASN A 31 38.09 -2.89 -34.25
C ASN A 31 37.42 -2.57 -32.90
N ALA A 32 37.83 -3.30 -31.85
CA ALA A 32 38.46 -2.75 -30.64
C ALA A 32 39.03 -3.89 -29.76
N ALA A 33 40.24 -3.71 -29.22
CA ALA A 33 40.98 -4.67 -28.40
C ALA A 33 40.69 -4.52 -26.89
N PRO A 34 40.90 -5.55 -26.04
CA PRO A 34 40.73 -5.44 -24.59
C PRO A 34 42.06 -5.16 -23.86
N ALA A 35 42.01 -4.29 -22.85
CA ALA A 35 43.10 -4.11 -21.89
C ALA A 35 42.84 -5.01 -20.66
N ALA A 36 43.84 -5.82 -20.33
CA ALA A 36 43.90 -6.66 -19.14
C ALA A 36 44.48 -5.88 -17.96
N PHE A 37 43.99 -6.13 -16.74
CA PHE A 37 44.78 -5.94 -15.53
C PHE A 37 44.53 -7.09 -14.53
N SER A 38 45.64 -7.62 -14.03
CA SER A 38 45.74 -8.72 -13.10
C SER A 38 45.93 -8.23 -11.66
N VAL A 39 45.20 -8.85 -10.73
CA VAL A 39 45.65 -9.46 -9.46
C VAL A 39 46.69 -8.71 -8.61
N VAL A 40 46.32 -8.38 -7.36
CA VAL A 40 47.08 -8.74 -6.14
C VAL A 40 46.08 -8.99 -5.00
N GLY A 41 46.19 -10.16 -4.37
CA GLY A 41 45.49 -10.49 -3.12
C GLY A 41 46.41 -10.32 -1.90
N LEU A 42 45.80 -10.26 -0.72
CA LEU A 42 46.49 -10.54 0.55
C LEU A 42 45.48 -11.04 1.58
N VAL A 43 45.78 -12.24 2.06
CA VAL A 43 45.16 -12.95 3.19
C VAL A 43 45.92 -12.55 4.46
N ASN A 44 45.22 -12.33 5.58
CA ASN A 44 45.56 -12.88 6.90
C ASN A 44 44.56 -12.43 7.99
N SER A 45 43.93 -13.42 8.62
CA SER A 45 43.39 -13.42 10.00
C SER A 45 44.46 -14.09 10.92
N PRO A 46 44.33 -14.28 12.27
CA PRO A 46 43.11 -14.20 13.12
C PRO A 46 43.26 -13.74 14.61
N ALA A 47 42.10 -13.76 15.29
CA ALA A 47 41.84 -14.15 16.70
C ALA A 47 41.90 -13.09 17.84
N ILE A 48 40.81 -12.98 18.61
CA ILE A 48 40.61 -13.56 19.98
C ILE A 48 39.25 -13.11 20.59
N CYS A 49 38.49 -14.07 21.11
CA CYS A 49 37.29 -14.00 21.98
C CYS A 49 37.73 -13.99 23.48
N PRO A 50 36.92 -13.67 24.53
CA PRO A 50 35.70 -14.43 24.85
C PRO A 50 34.54 -13.78 25.67
N THR A 51 33.45 -14.55 25.65
CA THR A 51 32.17 -14.77 26.38
C THR A 51 31.92 -14.34 27.86
N GLU A 52 30.63 -14.03 28.12
CA GLU A 52 29.71 -14.46 29.25
C GLU A 52 30.06 -14.11 30.72
N SER A 53 29.17 -13.91 31.72
CA SER A 53 27.71 -13.85 31.89
C SER A 53 27.35 -13.40 33.35
N HIS A 54 26.08 -12.98 33.56
CA HIS A 54 25.21 -13.09 34.75
C HIS A 54 25.38 -12.30 36.10
N PHE A 55 24.22 -11.75 36.52
CA PHE A 55 23.53 -11.77 37.84
C PHE A 55 23.32 -10.47 38.68
N CYS A 56 22.02 -10.26 38.95
CA CYS A 56 21.35 -9.90 40.23
C CYS A 56 20.97 -8.45 40.63
N THR A 57 19.64 -8.28 40.71
CA THR A 57 18.80 -7.76 41.83
C THR A 57 18.57 -6.25 42.05
N SER A 58 17.33 -5.84 41.73
CA SER A 58 16.31 -5.24 42.63
C SER A 58 16.78 -4.40 43.82
N ARG A 59 16.42 -3.10 43.81
CA ARG A 59 16.06 -2.33 45.01
C ARG A 59 14.84 -1.44 44.77
N LYS A 60 13.77 -1.71 45.52
CA LYS A 60 12.66 -0.79 45.83
C LYS A 60 13.16 0.27 46.83
N VAL A 61 12.93 1.56 46.58
CA VAL A 61 12.77 2.62 47.61
C VAL A 61 11.83 3.69 47.02
N GLN A 62 10.55 3.62 47.37
CA GLN A 62 9.78 4.56 48.21
C GLN A 62 9.25 5.80 47.49
N SER A 63 7.92 5.75 47.28
CA SER A 63 7.00 6.84 46.97
C SER A 63 7.16 8.02 47.93
N TRP A 64 7.41 9.21 47.39
CA TRP A 64 7.02 10.48 48.01
C TRP A 64 5.75 10.97 47.33
N MET A 65 4.61 10.78 48.00
CA MET A 65 3.38 11.48 47.71
C MET A 65 3.56 12.95 48.12
N LEU A 66 3.48 13.87 47.16
CA LEU A 66 3.22 15.27 47.43
C LEU A 66 1.99 15.74 46.63
N TYR A 67 1.23 16.56 47.32
CA TYR A 67 -0.19 16.77 47.13
C TYR A 67 -0.51 17.64 45.90
N ARG A 68 -1.59 17.25 45.23
CA ARG A 68 -2.37 17.99 44.24
C ARG A 68 -2.76 19.37 44.76
N PHE A 69 -2.46 20.46 44.06
CA PHE A 69 -3.34 21.64 44.05
C PHE A 69 -3.27 22.44 42.74
N VAL A 70 -4.47 22.89 42.38
CA VAL A 70 -4.87 23.61 41.17
C VAL A 70 -4.65 25.10 41.42
N HIS A 71 -3.84 25.77 40.61
CA HIS A 71 -3.99 27.21 40.42
C HIS A 71 -4.86 27.44 39.19
N THR A 72 -6.10 27.84 39.49
CA THR A 72 -7.10 28.28 38.54
C THR A 72 -6.75 29.72 38.16
N ALA A 73 -6.50 29.99 36.89
CA ALA A 73 -6.54 31.33 36.32
C ALA A 73 -7.58 31.30 35.20
N LEU A 74 -8.80 31.67 35.56
CA LEU A 74 -9.93 31.85 34.67
C LEU A 74 -9.87 33.29 34.13
N GLU A 75 -10.05 33.42 32.82
CA GLU A 75 -10.43 34.60 32.05
C GLU A 75 -11.22 35.68 32.83
N ALA A 76 -10.85 36.96 32.69
CA ALA A 76 -11.69 38.10 33.04
C ALA A 76 -11.73 39.10 31.87
N THR A 77 -12.85 39.52 31.29
CA THR A 77 -12.93 40.40 30.07
C THR A 77 -12.59 41.88 30.33
N TYR A 78 -11.97 42.56 29.37
CA TYR A 78 -11.76 44.03 29.30
C TYR A 78 -13.00 44.89 29.68
N ASP A 79 -12.80 45.96 30.47
CA ASP A 79 -13.41 47.28 30.24
C ASP A 79 -12.40 48.39 30.60
N GLU A 80 -12.42 49.46 29.81
CA GLU A 80 -11.38 50.49 29.66
C GLU A 80 -11.28 51.47 30.83
N SER A 81 -10.06 51.71 31.33
CA SER A 81 -9.57 53.09 31.59
C SER A 81 -8.05 53.14 31.77
N ARG A 82 -7.37 53.66 30.74
CA ARG A 82 -6.19 54.54 30.76
C ARG A 82 -5.05 54.21 31.74
N GLY A 83 -3.96 53.66 31.18
CA GLY A 83 -2.61 53.66 31.74
C GLY A 83 -1.71 52.67 31.00
N ASP A 84 -0.74 53.18 30.25
CA ASP A 84 0.24 52.42 29.44
C ASP A 84 0.96 51.34 30.27
N LEU A 85 1.00 50.10 29.79
CA LEU A 85 1.89 49.03 30.25
C LEU A 85 2.14 48.01 29.12
N GLU A 86 3.41 47.66 28.94
CA GLU A 86 4.03 46.88 27.86
C GLU A 86 3.52 45.42 27.83
N THR A 87 3.34 44.85 26.64
CA THR A 87 2.91 43.46 26.41
C THR A 87 4.12 42.50 26.41
N GLU A 88 4.15 41.53 27.34
CA GLU A 88 5.16 40.45 27.41
C GLU A 88 5.09 39.51 26.19
N THR A 89 6.25 39.11 25.64
CA THR A 89 6.33 38.19 24.48
C THR A 89 6.11 36.72 24.89
N GLU A 90 5.81 35.81 23.94
CA GLU A 90 5.66 34.36 24.24
C GLU A 90 6.93 33.74 24.83
N GLU A 91 8.10 34.25 24.46
CA GLU A 91 9.40 33.87 25.02
C GLU A 91 9.53 34.31 26.48
N ASP A 92 9.04 35.52 26.82
CA ASP A 92 8.98 36.03 28.19
C ASP A 92 8.02 35.20 29.06
N ALA A 93 6.89 34.74 28.51
CA ALA A 93 5.94 33.90 29.24
C ALA A 93 6.53 32.51 29.59
N ALA A 94 7.25 31.89 28.65
CA ALA A 94 7.94 30.62 28.87
C ALA A 94 9.12 30.77 29.85
N MET A 95 9.87 31.86 29.73
CA MET A 95 10.93 32.27 30.67
C MET A 95 10.36 32.46 32.08
N ASN A 96 9.26 33.20 32.21
CA ASN A 96 8.60 33.47 33.48
C ASN A 96 8.06 32.18 34.14
N GLU A 97 7.53 31.23 33.34
CA GLU A 97 7.11 29.92 33.84
C GLU A 97 8.31 29.09 34.33
N PHE A 98 9.39 29.05 33.55
CA PHE A 98 10.63 28.36 33.91
C PHE A 98 11.22 28.91 35.21
N LEU A 99 11.40 30.23 35.29
CA LEU A 99 11.96 30.90 36.47
C LEU A 99 11.09 30.71 37.71
N SER A 100 9.76 30.72 37.57
CA SER A 100 8.85 30.47 38.69
C SER A 100 9.02 29.07 39.28
N ARG A 101 9.14 28.04 38.43
CA ARG A 101 9.37 26.65 38.87
C ARG A 101 10.79 26.45 39.39
N PHE A 102 11.78 27.04 38.72
CA PHE A 102 13.19 26.99 39.10
C PHE A 102 13.43 27.60 40.48
N VAL A 103 12.92 28.82 40.72
CA VAL A 103 13.03 29.50 42.02
C VAL A 103 12.37 28.69 43.11
N TRP A 104 11.22 28.06 42.85
CA TRP A 104 10.53 27.24 43.85
C TRP A 104 11.35 26.00 44.25
N ILE A 105 11.91 25.28 43.27
CA ILE A 105 12.74 24.09 43.53
C ILE A 105 14.08 24.48 44.17
N MET A 106 14.78 25.50 43.65
CA MET A 106 16.05 25.99 44.19
C MET A 106 15.90 26.51 45.61
N ARG A 107 14.80 27.19 45.91
CA ARG A 107 14.50 27.63 47.28
C ARG A 107 14.40 26.44 48.23
N GLY A 108 13.74 25.36 47.82
CA GLY A 108 13.67 24.12 48.61
C GLY A 108 15.07 23.55 48.89
N LYS A 109 15.91 23.46 47.87
CA LYS A 109 17.30 22.97 47.99
C LYS A 109 18.17 23.85 48.88
N LEU A 110 18.06 25.18 48.77
CA LEU A 110 18.82 26.10 49.62
C LEU A 110 18.36 26.04 51.07
N VAL A 111 17.07 25.88 51.34
CA VAL A 111 16.54 25.71 52.71
C VAL A 111 16.99 24.37 53.33
N GLU A 112 17.10 23.31 52.53
CA GLU A 112 17.63 22.01 52.97
C GLU A 112 19.12 22.06 53.34
N VAL A 113 19.92 22.81 52.58
CA VAL A 113 21.38 22.91 52.76
C VAL A 113 21.76 23.95 53.81
N TYR A 114 21.06 25.09 53.84
CA TYR A 114 21.32 26.22 54.73
C TYR A 114 20.21 26.39 55.77
N THR A 115 20.12 25.40 56.67
CA THR A 115 19.05 25.32 57.69
C THR A 115 19.06 26.45 58.73
N ASP A 116 20.21 27.10 58.93
CA ASP A 116 20.42 28.20 59.91
C ASP A 116 20.31 29.62 59.31
N CYS A 117 20.07 29.75 57.99
CA CYS A 117 20.00 31.04 57.32
C CYS A 117 18.60 31.67 57.40
N ASP A 118 18.54 32.99 57.56
CA ASP A 118 17.28 33.72 57.53
C ASP A 118 16.73 33.84 56.10
N LYS A 119 15.41 33.91 55.98
CA LYS A 119 14.70 33.93 54.70
C LYS A 119 15.23 35.01 53.74
N LYS A 120 15.66 36.16 54.27
CA LYS A 120 16.20 37.27 53.47
C LYS A 120 17.55 36.92 52.83
N THR A 121 18.40 36.17 53.53
CA THR A 121 19.69 35.71 53.00
C THR A 121 19.48 34.65 51.91
N ILE A 122 18.53 33.74 52.09
CA ILE A 122 18.15 32.76 51.05
C ILE A 122 17.56 33.45 49.82
N ASP A 123 16.72 34.47 50.02
CA ASP A 123 16.16 35.27 48.91
C ASP A 123 17.26 36.03 48.15
N ALA A 124 18.25 36.58 48.85
CA ALA A 124 19.40 37.24 48.21
C ALA A 124 20.26 36.24 47.41
N MET A 125 20.53 35.05 47.96
CA MET A 125 21.23 33.98 47.25
C MET A 125 20.48 33.54 45.99
N LEU A 126 19.15 33.39 46.09
CA LEU A 126 18.30 33.04 44.95
C LEU A 126 18.35 34.10 43.84
N LEU A 127 18.30 35.39 44.20
CA LEU A 127 18.39 36.47 43.22
C LEU A 127 19.71 36.43 42.45
N THR A 128 20.84 36.24 43.13
CA THR A 128 22.16 36.12 42.47
C THR A 128 22.23 34.90 41.56
N ILE A 129 21.65 33.76 41.96
CA ILE A 129 21.60 32.55 41.15
C ILE A 129 20.70 32.76 39.92
N VAL A 130 19.51 33.35 40.10
CA VAL A 130 18.55 33.61 39.01
C VAL A 130 19.10 34.60 38.00
N GLU A 131 19.70 35.69 38.45
CA GLU A 131 20.33 36.69 37.58
C GLU A 131 21.36 36.04 36.65
N LYS A 132 22.18 35.13 37.20
CA LYS A 132 23.16 34.39 36.40
C LYS A 132 22.52 33.38 35.45
N VAL A 133 21.47 32.67 35.88
CA VAL A 133 20.74 31.72 35.01
C VAL A 133 20.07 32.46 33.85
N VAL A 134 19.44 33.62 34.09
CA VAL A 134 18.86 34.46 33.05
C VAL A 134 19.94 34.93 32.07
N LEU A 135 21.08 35.43 32.57
CA LEU A 135 22.21 35.84 31.72
C LEU A 135 22.77 34.72 30.84
N GLU A 136 22.71 33.46 31.29
CA GLU A 136 23.14 32.31 30.47
C GLU A 136 22.05 31.86 29.49
N MET A 137 20.77 31.94 29.89
CA MET A 137 19.64 31.65 28.99
C MET A 137 19.57 32.65 27.82
N GLU A 138 19.86 33.92 28.07
CA GLU A 138 19.94 34.98 27.03
C GLU A 138 21.10 34.79 26.04
N LYS A 139 22.14 34.01 26.39
CA LYS A 139 23.33 33.83 25.55
C LYS A 139 23.28 32.66 24.56
N GLY A 140 22.40 31.67 24.74
CA GLY A 140 22.44 30.47 23.88
C GLY A 140 21.32 29.44 24.06
N GLY A 141 20.22 29.77 24.75
CA GLY A 141 19.11 28.83 24.95
C GLY A 141 19.47 27.59 25.80
N LEU A 142 18.45 26.93 26.36
CA LEU A 142 18.61 25.80 27.30
C LEU A 142 19.36 24.57 26.72
N GLN A 143 19.54 24.49 25.39
CA GLN A 143 20.04 23.31 24.69
C GLN A 143 21.54 23.37 24.34
N GLU A 144 22.13 24.56 24.14
CA GLU A 144 23.58 24.72 23.89
C GLU A 144 24.45 24.65 25.15
N MET A 145 23.78 24.63 26.29
CA MET A 145 24.40 24.61 27.59
C MET A 145 25.19 23.28 27.81
N SER A 146 24.94 22.23 26.99
CA SER A 146 25.60 20.91 27.09
C SER A 146 26.99 20.80 26.45
N GLY A 147 27.53 21.88 25.86
CA GLY A 147 28.80 21.85 25.14
C GLY A 147 29.79 22.90 25.65
N ALA A 148 30.73 22.46 26.48
CA ALA A 148 31.84 23.23 27.05
C ALA A 148 31.49 24.13 28.25
N ALA A 149 31.85 23.63 29.43
CA ALA A 149 32.19 24.48 30.56
C ALA A 149 33.39 25.37 30.18
N THR A 150 33.13 26.54 29.60
CA THR A 150 34.10 27.63 29.54
C THR A 150 33.87 28.53 30.75
N SER A 151 34.68 28.29 31.78
CA SER A 151 35.11 29.22 32.85
C SER A 151 34.29 30.52 33.00
N SER A 152 33.33 30.50 33.92
CA SER A 152 32.85 31.71 34.62
C SER A 152 33.24 31.55 36.09
N ASP A 153 34.09 32.44 36.61
CA ASP A 153 34.70 32.43 37.96
C ASP A 153 33.71 32.67 39.13
N ASP A 154 32.39 32.50 38.94
CA ASP A 154 31.37 33.09 39.83
C ASP A 154 30.69 32.10 40.80
N PHE A 155 30.57 30.80 40.47
CA PHE A 155 29.99 29.79 41.37
C PHE A 155 30.88 28.55 41.48
N SER A 156 30.78 27.84 42.61
CA SER A 156 31.44 26.55 42.78
C SER A 156 30.89 25.50 41.81
N GLU A 157 31.73 24.55 41.41
CA GLU A 157 31.33 23.46 40.50
C GLU A 157 30.11 22.67 41.01
N ASP A 158 30.01 22.47 42.33
CA ASP A 158 28.88 21.79 42.95
C ASP A 158 27.59 22.63 42.91
N LEU A 159 27.69 23.95 43.08
CA LEU A 159 26.52 24.83 42.95
C LEU A 159 26.04 24.86 41.49
N TRP A 160 26.96 24.96 40.53
CA TRP A 160 26.60 24.83 39.12
C TRP A 160 25.92 23.48 38.84
N ARG A 161 26.46 22.37 39.34
CA ARG A 161 25.84 21.04 39.17
C ARG A 161 24.39 21.01 39.69
N THR A 162 24.13 21.59 40.87
CA THR A 162 22.76 21.65 41.42
C THR A 162 21.83 22.57 40.63
N VAL A 163 22.31 23.73 40.17
CA VAL A 163 21.55 24.64 39.29
C VAL A 163 21.17 23.93 37.98
N TRP A 164 22.10 23.15 37.44
CA TRP A 164 21.90 22.32 36.26
C TRP A 164 20.87 21.20 36.46
N GLU A 165 21.01 20.43 37.53
CA GLU A 165 20.05 19.39 37.89
C GLU A 165 18.64 19.96 38.07
N VAL A 166 18.51 21.09 38.77
CA VAL A 166 17.21 21.75 38.95
C VAL A 166 16.66 22.30 37.66
N SER A 167 17.50 22.89 36.79
CA SER A 167 17.09 23.37 35.47
C SER A 167 16.53 22.23 34.61
N ASN A 168 17.21 21.08 34.57
CA ASN A 168 16.74 19.89 33.83
C ASN A 168 15.41 19.36 34.38
N VAL A 169 15.26 19.33 35.71
CA VAL A 169 13.99 18.93 36.35
C VAL A 169 12.85 19.88 35.97
N VAL A 170 13.11 21.19 35.93
CA VAL A 170 12.10 22.18 35.53
C VAL A 170 11.71 22.02 34.05
N VAL A 171 12.69 21.86 33.15
CA VAL A 171 12.43 21.62 31.72
C VAL A 171 11.62 20.35 31.53
N GLU A 172 11.98 19.27 32.22
CA GLU A 172 11.25 18.00 32.16
C GLU A 172 9.82 18.14 32.71
N ASP A 173 9.63 18.89 33.81
CA ASP A 173 8.31 19.14 34.40
C ASP A 173 7.43 20.02 33.50
N MET A 174 7.99 21.04 32.85
CA MET A 174 7.32 21.86 31.84
C MET A 174 6.93 21.03 30.61
N ALA A 175 7.84 20.18 30.11
CA ALA A 175 7.54 19.27 29.00
C ALA A 175 6.44 18.26 29.37
N ASN A 176 6.47 17.74 30.60
CA ASN A 176 5.44 16.84 31.13
C ASN A 176 4.09 17.55 31.31
N ALA A 177 4.08 18.82 31.73
CA ALA A 177 2.86 19.63 31.83
C ALA A 177 2.26 19.89 30.45
N LYS A 178 3.08 20.28 29.47
CA LYS A 178 2.66 20.47 28.07
C LYS A 178 2.11 19.18 27.48
N ARG A 179 2.77 18.04 27.71
CA ARG A 179 2.29 16.70 27.28
C ARG A 179 0.97 16.33 27.94
N LYS A 180 0.77 16.64 29.22
CA LYS A 180 -0.50 16.41 29.93
C LYS A 180 -1.63 17.28 29.36
N GLU A 181 -1.36 18.53 29.02
CA GLU A 181 -2.36 19.42 28.42
C GLU A 181 -2.75 18.96 27.01
N LYS A 182 -1.76 18.60 26.18
CA LYS A 182 -2.02 17.94 24.89
C LYS A 182 -2.87 16.68 25.07
N LEU A 183 -2.49 15.80 26.00
CA LEU A 183 -3.20 14.55 26.26
C LEU A 183 -4.68 14.79 26.65
N LYS A 184 -5.02 15.88 27.33
CA LYS A 184 -6.43 16.23 27.62
C LYS A 184 -7.25 16.45 26.35
N CYS A 185 -6.66 17.01 25.31
CA CYS A 185 -7.32 17.21 24.02
C CYS A 185 -7.61 15.85 23.35
N PHE A 186 -6.66 14.91 23.41
CA PHE A 186 -6.79 13.58 22.81
C PHE A 186 -7.71 12.64 23.60
N LEU A 187 -7.92 12.86 24.91
CA LEU A 187 -8.93 12.11 25.69
C LEU A 187 -10.35 12.25 25.16
N HIS A 188 -10.61 13.30 24.37
CA HIS A 188 -11.88 13.56 23.70
C HIS A 188 -11.79 13.44 22.17
N ALA A 189 -10.69 12.92 21.62
CA ALA A 189 -10.58 12.63 20.19
C ALA A 189 -11.60 11.58 19.77
N ASP A 190 -12.11 11.70 18.54
CA ASP A 190 -13.19 10.85 18.07
C ASP A 190 -12.77 9.38 17.93
N LYS A 191 -11.51 9.12 17.55
CA LYS A 191 -10.94 7.77 17.52
C LYS A 191 -10.90 7.12 18.92
N VAL A 192 -10.48 7.86 19.94
CA VAL A 192 -10.49 7.39 21.34
C VAL A 192 -11.92 7.14 21.84
N LYS A 193 -12.88 8.02 21.49
CA LYS A 193 -14.30 7.81 21.83
C LYS A 193 -14.87 6.55 21.17
N VAL A 194 -14.55 6.29 19.91
CA VAL A 194 -14.99 5.08 19.19
C VAL A 194 -14.42 3.83 19.85
N MET A 195 -13.13 3.83 20.20
CA MET A 195 -12.50 2.71 20.90
C MET A 195 -13.10 2.48 22.30
N CYS A 196 -13.41 3.55 23.04
CA CYS A 196 -14.12 3.44 24.32
C CYS A 196 -15.54 2.87 24.19
N ARG A 197 -16.27 3.20 23.11
CA ARG A 197 -17.59 2.63 22.83
C ARG A 197 -17.48 1.14 22.53
N PHE A 198 -16.56 0.76 21.64
CA PHE A 198 -16.29 -0.64 21.29
C PHE A 198 -15.90 -1.49 22.51
N ALA A 199 -15.01 -0.98 23.37
CA ALA A 199 -14.66 -1.69 24.59
C ALA A 199 -15.83 -1.81 25.58
N GLY A 200 -16.73 -0.82 25.61
CA GLY A 200 -17.99 -0.90 26.35
C GLY A 200 -18.94 -1.96 25.80
N GLU A 201 -19.01 -2.12 24.48
CA GLU A 201 -19.78 -3.15 23.77
C GLU A 201 -19.26 -4.56 24.06
N ILE A 202 -17.94 -4.73 24.18
CA ILE A 202 -17.28 -5.99 24.57
C ILE A 202 -17.38 -6.26 26.10
N GLY A 203 -17.92 -5.33 26.87
CA GLY A 203 -18.17 -5.49 28.31
C GLY A 203 -17.03 -5.02 29.21
N ILE A 204 -16.01 -4.32 28.70
CA ILE A 204 -14.93 -3.72 29.49
C ILE A 204 -15.45 -2.44 30.16
N ARG A 205 -15.39 -2.38 31.51
CA ARG A 205 -15.90 -1.26 32.31
C ARG A 205 -14.96 -0.92 33.49
N GLY A 206 -15.22 0.19 34.16
CA GLY A 206 -14.51 0.59 35.38
C GLY A 206 -13.07 1.04 35.12
N ASP A 207 -12.14 0.66 36.01
CA ASP A 207 -10.76 1.14 35.98
C ASP A 207 -9.99 0.66 34.74
N MET A 208 -10.27 -0.54 34.25
CA MET A 208 -9.69 -1.06 33.01
C MET A 208 -10.05 -0.18 31.79
N LEU A 209 -11.30 0.29 31.68
CA LEU A 209 -11.70 1.18 30.60
C LEU A 209 -11.06 2.56 30.74
N ARG A 210 -10.86 3.03 31.98
CA ARG A 210 -10.16 4.28 32.27
C ARG A 210 -8.70 4.20 31.81
N GLU A 211 -8.01 3.11 32.13
CA GLU A 211 -6.62 2.87 31.71
C GLU A 211 -6.50 2.77 30.18
N LEU A 212 -7.38 2.01 29.53
CA LEU A 212 -7.41 1.90 28.07
C LEU A 212 -7.68 3.24 27.39
N ARG A 213 -8.57 4.07 27.95
CA ARG A 213 -8.83 5.42 27.43
C ARG A 213 -7.59 6.31 27.45
N PHE A 214 -6.80 6.26 28.53
CA PHE A 214 -5.53 6.99 28.61
C PHE A 214 -4.47 6.40 27.66
N LYS A 215 -4.48 5.08 27.46
CA LYS A 215 -3.56 4.42 26.53
C LYS A 215 -3.85 4.80 25.08
N TRP A 216 -5.10 4.74 24.64
CA TRP A 216 -5.48 5.15 23.29
C TRP A 216 -5.29 6.65 23.05
N ALA A 217 -5.58 7.49 24.05
CA ALA A 217 -5.29 8.93 23.93
C ALA A 217 -3.79 9.23 23.80
N ARG A 218 -2.93 8.40 24.40
CA ARG A 218 -1.48 8.50 24.24
C ARG A 218 -1.02 8.04 22.87
N GLU A 219 -1.52 6.88 22.41
CA GLU A 219 -1.22 6.35 21.07
C GLU A 219 -1.65 7.33 19.98
N GLU A 220 -2.82 7.96 20.13
CA GLU A 220 -3.31 8.98 19.18
C GLU A 220 -2.46 10.26 19.20
N MET A 221 -2.01 10.68 20.39
CA MET A 221 -1.13 11.83 20.53
C MET A 221 0.24 11.57 19.90
N GLU A 222 0.83 10.38 20.13
CA GLU A 222 2.11 9.97 19.53
C GLU A 222 2.01 9.84 18.00
N GLU A 223 0.89 9.32 17.49
CA GLU A 223 0.62 9.26 16.05
C GLU A 223 0.50 10.67 15.45
N SER A 224 -0.21 11.59 16.11
CA SER A 224 -0.32 12.99 15.67
C SER A 224 1.02 13.72 15.69
N GLU A 225 1.84 13.50 16.73
CA GLU A 225 3.18 14.10 16.84
C GLU A 225 4.12 13.58 15.75
N LEU A 226 4.05 12.29 15.41
CA LEU A 226 4.79 11.71 14.29
C LEU A 226 4.45 12.38 12.95
N TYR A 227 3.17 12.63 12.67
CA TYR A 227 2.75 13.30 11.44
C TYR A 227 3.17 14.77 11.42
N GLU A 228 3.08 15.48 12.55
CA GLU A 228 3.58 16.86 12.67
C GLU A 228 5.11 16.94 12.46
N ASP A 229 5.87 15.98 12.98
CA ASP A 229 7.32 15.89 12.78
C ASP A 229 7.68 15.61 11.31
N LEU A 230 6.97 14.69 10.66
CA LEU A 230 7.13 14.41 9.23
C LEU A 230 6.75 15.61 8.36
N GLU A 231 5.76 16.40 8.78
CA GLU A 231 5.37 17.63 8.09
C GLU A 231 6.42 18.73 8.27
N ARG A 232 7.00 18.87 9.48
CA ARG A 232 8.10 19.79 9.73
C ARG A 232 9.33 19.46 8.89
N MET A 233 9.75 18.19 8.83
CA MET A 233 10.88 17.77 8.00
C MET A 233 10.63 18.05 6.52
N ARG A 234 9.41 17.83 6.02
CA ARG A 234 9.05 18.18 4.63
C ARG A 234 9.08 19.68 4.37
N LEU A 235 8.66 20.50 5.34
CA LEU A 235 8.70 21.95 5.24
C LEU A 235 10.13 22.50 5.36
N GLU A 236 10.99 21.86 6.16
CA GLU A 236 12.42 22.18 6.26
C GLU A 236 13.15 21.81 4.98
N GLU A 237 12.95 20.61 4.44
CA GLU A 237 13.47 20.20 3.13
C GLU A 237 12.96 21.12 2.01
N ALA A 238 11.68 21.54 2.05
CA ALA A 238 11.14 22.48 1.08
C ALA A 238 11.78 23.87 1.22
N LYS A 239 12.05 24.33 2.44
CA LYS A 239 12.73 25.62 2.69
C LYS A 239 14.21 25.57 2.29
N GLU A 240 14.91 24.47 2.52
CA GLU A 240 16.28 24.26 2.06
C GLU A 240 16.35 24.21 0.52
N ASN A 241 15.41 23.52 -0.13
CA ASN A 241 15.30 23.48 -1.59
C ASN A 241 14.96 24.86 -2.20
N ILE A 242 14.23 25.71 -1.47
CA ILE A 242 13.95 27.10 -1.89
C ILE A 242 15.19 27.98 -1.67
N ALA A 243 15.93 27.78 -0.58
CA ALA A 243 17.15 28.52 -0.27
C ALA A 243 18.31 28.18 -1.22
N GLU A 244 18.44 26.92 -1.66
CA GLU A 244 19.47 26.49 -2.62
C GLU A 244 19.20 26.96 -4.07
N ASN A 245 17.95 27.29 -4.41
CA ASN A 245 17.57 27.79 -5.74
C ASN A 245 17.62 29.33 -5.86
N SER A 246 17.99 30.06 -4.81
CA SER A 246 18.18 31.52 -4.86
C SER A 246 19.59 31.92 -4.44
N GLY A 247 20.55 31.77 -5.35
CA GLY A 247 21.86 32.43 -5.31
C GLY A 247 21.83 33.81 -6.00
N PRO A 248 22.74 34.75 -5.66
CA PRO A 248 22.38 36.11 -5.30
C PRO A 248 22.43 37.10 -6.48
N ILE A 249 21.49 38.03 -6.53
CA ILE A 249 21.65 39.29 -7.25
C ILE A 249 21.20 40.45 -6.34
N GLY A 250 22.21 41.19 -5.87
CA GLY A 250 22.24 42.66 -5.87
C GLY A 250 21.22 43.42 -5.03
N GLU A 251 21.67 43.85 -3.86
CA GLU A 251 21.13 44.93 -3.04
C GLU A 251 20.88 46.23 -3.83
N GLU A 252 19.76 46.92 -3.56
CA GLU A 252 19.86 48.33 -3.16
C GLU A 252 18.63 48.79 -2.35
N MET A 253 18.95 49.55 -1.30
CA MET A 253 18.11 50.00 -0.18
C MET A 253 17.02 51.00 -0.59
N VAL A 254 15.83 50.89 -0.01
CA VAL A 254 15.08 52.06 0.50
C VAL A 254 14.37 51.70 1.80
N LYS A 255 14.57 52.58 2.78
CA LYS A 255 14.06 52.55 4.15
C LYS A 255 12.61 53.01 4.24
N ASP A 256 11.89 52.32 5.12
CA ASP A 256 11.02 52.83 6.18
C ASP A 256 9.49 52.85 5.96
N GLN A 257 8.84 52.50 7.09
CA GLN A 257 7.45 52.72 7.52
C GLN A 257 6.39 51.67 7.18
N GLY A 258 5.89 51.04 8.24
CA GLY A 258 4.49 50.60 8.31
C GLY A 258 4.25 49.25 8.97
N LEU A 259 4.25 49.23 10.30
CA LEU A 259 3.61 48.21 11.14
C LEU A 259 2.17 47.93 10.67
N ASP A 260 1.78 46.65 10.64
CA ASP A 260 0.40 46.24 10.93
C ASP A 260 0.37 44.76 11.36
N GLU A 261 0.70 44.53 12.63
CA GLU A 261 0.11 43.43 13.38
C GLU A 261 -1.18 43.94 14.03
N LYS A 262 -2.27 43.18 13.89
CA LYS A 262 -3.42 43.26 14.80
C LYS A 262 -3.64 41.91 15.49
N PRO A 263 -4.10 41.94 16.75
CA PRO A 263 -3.69 40.99 17.77
C PRO A 263 -4.81 40.01 18.16
N GLN A 264 -4.43 38.87 18.74
CA GLN A 264 -5.33 38.10 19.60
C GLN A 264 -5.41 38.73 21.01
N SER A 265 -6.62 38.73 21.54
CA SER A 265 -7.06 39.33 22.80
C SER A 265 -6.53 38.59 24.04
N VAL A 266 -6.31 39.31 25.16
CA VAL A 266 -6.59 38.76 26.51
C VAL A 266 -7.15 39.85 27.47
N PHE A 267 -8.46 39.77 27.75
CA PHE A 267 -9.09 39.73 29.09
C PHE A 267 -8.45 40.46 30.34
N ALA A 268 -9.08 41.52 30.94
CA ALA A 268 -9.37 41.66 32.43
C ALA A 268 -10.48 42.69 32.86
N LEU A 269 -11.42 42.29 33.76
CA LEU A 269 -12.62 43.02 34.28
C LEU A 269 -12.31 43.96 35.49
N PRO A 270 -13.16 44.98 35.76
CA PRO A 270 -13.66 45.12 37.14
C PRO A 270 -15.10 45.67 37.38
N LYS A 271 -15.76 45.00 38.33
CA LYS A 271 -16.80 45.41 39.32
C LYS A 271 -18.25 45.71 38.88
N ARG A 272 -19.13 44.82 39.35
CA ARG A 272 -20.61 44.82 39.27
C ARG A 272 -21.27 46.06 39.86
N HIS A 273 -22.21 46.66 39.11
CA HIS A 273 -23.51 47.12 39.59
C HIS A 273 -24.57 46.95 38.48
N GLY A 274 -25.64 46.16 38.72
CA GLY A 274 -26.85 46.17 37.86
C GLY A 274 -27.21 44.86 37.16
N LYS A 275 -28.53 44.59 37.03
CA LYS A 275 -29.18 43.34 36.59
C LYS A 275 -28.76 42.87 35.19
N LEU A 276 -28.31 41.61 35.05
CA LEU A 276 -27.73 41.04 33.82
C LEU A 276 -28.77 40.43 32.85
N LYS A 277 -28.64 40.80 31.56
CA LYS A 277 -29.09 40.10 30.33
C LYS A 277 -27.87 39.35 29.76
N TYR A 278 -28.01 38.11 29.27
CA TYR A 278 -26.88 37.28 28.83
C TYR A 278 -26.43 37.53 27.37
N LYS A 279 -25.10 37.52 27.13
CA LYS A 279 -24.41 37.36 25.83
C LYS A 279 -23.24 36.38 26.00
N ILE A 280 -23.04 35.48 25.03
CA ILE A 280 -21.90 34.55 24.96
C ILE A 280 -21.32 34.65 23.53
N TYR A 281 -19.99 34.76 23.39
CA TYR A 281 -19.21 34.85 22.13
C TYR A 281 -19.71 35.85 21.07
N GLY A 282 -19.94 37.12 21.46
CA GLY A 282 -20.36 38.17 20.51
C GLY A 282 -21.77 38.01 19.94
N LEU A 283 -22.51 36.98 20.36
CA LEU A 283 -23.86 36.68 19.94
C LEU A 283 -24.87 37.18 20.98
N ASP A 284 -25.84 37.97 20.51
CA ASP A 284 -26.92 38.50 21.34
C ASP A 284 -28.05 37.48 21.50
N LEU A 285 -27.99 36.65 22.56
CA LEU A 285 -28.96 35.61 22.90
C LEU A 285 -30.34 36.16 23.30
N SER A 286 -30.53 37.48 23.37
CA SER A 286 -31.84 38.10 23.60
C SER A 286 -32.72 38.17 22.35
N GLN A 287 -32.18 37.80 21.17
CA GLN A 287 -32.97 37.74 19.94
C GLN A 287 -33.78 36.44 19.87
N PRO A 288 -35.08 36.51 19.50
CA PRO A 288 -35.96 35.32 19.39
C PRO A 288 -35.47 34.29 18.36
N LYS A 289 -34.56 34.67 17.46
CA LYS A 289 -33.91 33.76 16.50
C LYS A 289 -33.04 32.70 17.19
N TRP A 290 -32.50 32.97 18.38
CA TRP A 290 -31.72 31.98 19.13
C TRP A 290 -32.58 30.97 19.87
N GLU A 291 -33.82 31.34 20.20
CA GLU A 291 -34.82 30.39 20.67
C GLU A 291 -35.18 29.40 19.55
N GLU A 292 -35.31 29.87 18.30
CA GLU A 292 -35.48 29.00 17.14
C GLU A 292 -34.25 28.12 16.85
N VAL A 293 -33.03 28.65 16.97
CA VAL A 293 -31.79 27.85 16.80
C VAL A 293 -31.64 26.84 17.94
N ALA A 294 -31.94 27.22 19.18
CA ALA A 294 -31.95 26.32 20.33
C ALA A 294 -33.02 25.24 20.19
N ASN A 295 -34.20 25.58 19.67
CA ASN A 295 -35.25 24.62 19.35
C ASN A 295 -34.84 23.69 18.20
N LYS A 296 -34.19 24.21 17.15
CA LYS A 296 -33.61 23.37 16.08
C LYS A 296 -32.47 22.47 16.57
N ILE A 297 -31.63 22.94 17.49
CA ILE A 297 -30.57 22.14 18.12
C ILE A 297 -31.18 21.12 19.09
N HIS A 298 -32.28 21.45 19.76
CA HIS A 298 -33.01 20.53 20.64
C HIS A 298 -33.78 19.48 19.83
N GLU A 299 -34.34 19.84 18.67
CA GLU A 299 -34.95 18.92 17.70
C GLU A 299 -33.88 18.05 17.01
N ALA A 300 -32.74 18.62 16.61
CA ALA A 300 -31.59 17.87 16.10
C ALA A 300 -30.98 16.98 17.19
N GLY A 301 -30.95 17.46 18.44
CA GLY A 301 -30.44 16.75 19.61
C GLY A 301 -31.32 15.58 20.05
N LYS A 302 -32.63 15.64 19.82
CA LYS A 302 -33.54 14.49 19.98
C LYS A 302 -33.20 13.32 19.03
N ASN A 303 -32.52 13.59 17.93
CA ASN A 303 -32.03 12.56 16.99
C ASN A 303 -30.59 12.06 17.30
N ILE A 304 -29.89 12.64 18.28
CA ILE A 304 -28.44 12.38 18.54
C ILE A 304 -28.21 11.45 19.76
N TRP A 305 -29.24 11.10 20.53
CA TRP A 305 -29.11 10.09 21.59
C TRP A 305 -29.20 8.67 21.00
N PRO A 306 -28.28 7.73 21.32
CA PRO A 306 -28.45 6.33 20.91
C PRO A 306 -29.72 5.80 21.55
N GLN A 307 -30.76 5.58 20.75
CA GLN A 307 -31.96 4.91 21.23
C GLN A 307 -31.57 3.47 21.55
N GLU A 308 -31.72 3.05 22.80
CA GLU A 308 -31.58 1.62 23.14
C GLU A 308 -32.72 0.85 22.45
N PRO A 309 -32.47 -0.37 21.95
CA PRO A 309 -33.53 -1.18 21.37
C PRO A 309 -34.64 -1.40 22.38
N LYS A 310 -35.89 -1.34 21.90
CA LYS A 310 -37.05 -1.55 22.75
C LYS A 310 -36.97 -2.94 23.37
N PRO A 311 -37.22 -3.10 24.68
CA PRO A 311 -37.14 -4.42 25.33
C PRO A 311 -38.13 -5.38 24.70
N ILE A 312 -37.61 -6.41 24.04
CA ILE A 312 -38.39 -7.43 23.33
C ILE A 312 -39.09 -8.32 24.37
N SER A 313 -40.36 -8.03 24.70
CA SER A 313 -41.13 -8.73 25.74
C SER A 313 -42.46 -9.27 25.22
N GLY A 314 -42.81 -10.51 25.62
CA GLY A 314 -44.08 -11.16 25.31
C GLY A 314 -44.16 -11.71 23.89
N LYS A 315 -45.16 -11.27 23.12
CA LYS A 315 -45.46 -11.79 21.76
C LYS A 315 -44.37 -11.45 20.73
N SER A 316 -43.72 -10.29 20.84
CA SER A 316 -42.64 -9.88 19.94
C SER A 316 -41.40 -10.78 20.04
N LYS A 317 -41.10 -11.33 21.23
CA LYS A 317 -40.04 -12.31 21.42
C LYS A 317 -40.37 -13.64 20.73
N LEU A 318 -41.61 -14.09 20.85
CA LEU A 318 -42.06 -15.35 20.22
C LEU A 318 -42.07 -15.23 18.69
N ILE A 319 -42.48 -14.08 18.15
CA ILE A 319 -42.43 -13.80 16.71
C ILE A 319 -40.97 -13.68 16.25
N MET A 320 -40.10 -13.03 17.02
CA MET A 320 -38.67 -12.95 16.71
C MET A 320 -38.00 -14.34 16.73
N GLU A 321 -38.28 -15.19 17.71
CA GLU A 321 -37.79 -16.58 17.72
C GLU A 321 -38.31 -17.41 16.53
N LYS A 322 -39.54 -17.14 16.08
CA LYS A 322 -40.07 -17.71 14.83
C LYS A 322 -39.33 -17.20 13.60
N ILE A 323 -39.04 -15.90 13.52
CA ILE A 323 -38.25 -15.32 12.41
C ILE A 323 -36.84 -15.93 12.38
N LEU A 324 -36.20 -16.13 13.53
CA LEU A 324 -34.87 -16.74 13.65
C LEU A 324 -34.85 -18.24 13.32
N THR A 325 -36.00 -18.92 13.27
CA THR A 325 -36.14 -20.36 12.95
C THR A 325 -36.73 -20.62 11.57
N LEU A 326 -37.06 -19.57 10.81
CA LEU A 326 -37.54 -19.68 9.42
C LEU A 326 -36.51 -20.37 8.53
N LYS A 327 -37.01 -21.18 7.60
CA LYS A 327 -36.19 -21.72 6.50
C LYS A 327 -36.04 -20.67 5.40
N VAL A 328 -34.92 -20.71 4.67
CA VAL A 328 -34.59 -19.73 3.59
C VAL A 328 -35.69 -19.65 2.51
N GLU A 329 -36.40 -20.75 2.28
CA GLU A 329 -37.50 -20.86 1.29
C GLU A 329 -38.81 -20.20 1.75
N GLU A 330 -39.01 -19.99 3.06
CA GLU A 330 -40.24 -19.42 3.60
C GLU A 330 -40.25 -17.88 3.43
N ASP A 331 -41.44 -17.30 3.23
CA ASP A 331 -41.61 -15.85 3.06
C ASP A 331 -41.60 -15.15 4.44
N PRO A 332 -40.63 -14.26 4.73
CA PRO A 332 -40.57 -13.58 6.01
C PRO A 332 -41.57 -12.42 6.12
N SER A 333 -42.13 -11.93 5.01
CA SER A 333 -43.06 -10.78 4.95
C SER A 333 -44.22 -10.81 5.97
N PRO A 334 -45.00 -11.91 6.12
CA PRO A 334 -46.11 -11.95 7.07
C PRO A 334 -45.66 -11.86 8.54
N LEU A 335 -44.49 -12.42 8.86
CA LEU A 335 -43.96 -12.38 10.23
C LEU A 335 -43.30 -11.04 10.54
N LEU A 336 -42.69 -10.39 9.55
CA LEU A 336 -42.14 -9.05 9.68
C LEU A 336 -43.23 -7.99 9.81
N THR A 337 -44.36 -8.14 9.11
CA THR A 337 -45.55 -7.27 9.27
C THR A 337 -46.24 -7.48 10.63
N GLU A 338 -46.34 -8.73 11.10
CA GLU A 338 -46.82 -9.00 12.46
C GLU A 338 -45.87 -8.40 13.51
N TRP A 339 -44.56 -8.59 13.35
CA TRP A 339 -43.54 -8.07 14.25
C TRP A 339 -43.52 -6.53 14.29
N SER A 340 -43.57 -5.88 13.13
CA SER A 340 -43.60 -4.42 13.01
C SER A 340 -44.89 -3.83 13.60
N SER A 341 -46.03 -4.48 13.41
CA SER A 341 -47.30 -4.06 14.03
C SER A 341 -47.29 -4.10 15.56
N VAL A 342 -46.58 -5.08 16.14
CA VAL A 342 -46.53 -5.28 17.60
C VAL A 342 -45.46 -4.41 18.27
N LEU A 343 -44.29 -4.26 17.65
CA LEU A 343 -43.15 -3.56 18.26
C LEU A 343 -43.09 -2.07 17.92
N GLN A 344 -43.65 -1.67 16.76
CA GLN A 344 -43.40 -0.38 16.12
C GLN A 344 -41.89 -0.07 16.09
N PRO A 345 -41.11 -0.87 15.34
CA PRO A 345 -39.65 -0.87 15.42
C PRO A 345 -39.06 0.47 14.99
N SER A 346 -38.05 0.92 15.73
CA SER A 346 -37.14 1.97 15.29
C SER A 346 -36.03 1.37 14.41
N ARG A 347 -35.26 2.21 13.72
CA ARG A 347 -34.05 1.77 12.99
C ARG A 347 -33.12 0.89 13.82
N VAL A 348 -32.96 1.17 15.12
CA VAL A 348 -32.09 0.38 16.01
C VAL A 348 -32.66 -1.03 16.24
N ASP A 349 -33.97 -1.16 16.33
CA ASP A 349 -34.65 -2.47 16.50
C ASP A 349 -34.46 -3.34 15.25
N TRP A 350 -34.57 -2.73 14.06
CA TRP A 350 -34.30 -3.40 12.78
C TRP A 350 -32.84 -3.84 12.64
N MET A 351 -31.90 -2.95 12.97
CA MET A 351 -30.47 -3.29 12.93
C MET A 351 -30.12 -4.43 13.88
N ASN A 352 -30.73 -4.47 15.07
CA ASN A 352 -30.52 -5.59 15.99
C ASN A 352 -31.12 -6.90 15.48
N LEU A 353 -32.28 -6.87 14.83
CA LEU A 353 -32.84 -8.05 14.18
C LEU A 353 -31.90 -8.57 13.07
N LEU A 354 -31.37 -7.67 12.23
CA LEU A 354 -30.43 -8.02 11.18
C LEU A 354 -29.12 -8.60 11.74
N ASN A 355 -28.52 -7.98 12.76
CA ASN A 355 -27.30 -8.48 13.39
C ASN A 355 -27.51 -9.89 14.01
N LEU A 356 -28.65 -10.12 14.67
CA LEU A 356 -28.98 -11.44 15.24
C LEU A 356 -29.23 -12.50 14.17
N LEU A 357 -29.68 -12.10 12.98
CA LEU A 357 -29.84 -12.97 11.83
C LEU A 357 -28.52 -13.25 11.12
N GLU A 358 -27.64 -12.26 11.01
CA GLU A 358 -26.30 -12.38 10.43
C GLU A 358 -25.48 -13.46 11.15
N GLU A 359 -25.57 -13.55 12.48
CA GLU A 359 -24.91 -14.60 13.27
C GLU A 359 -25.46 -16.02 13.04
N LYS A 360 -26.68 -16.17 12.51
CA LYS A 360 -27.39 -17.46 12.41
C LYS A 360 -27.61 -17.95 10.99
N ASN A 361 -27.96 -17.06 10.07
CA ASN A 361 -28.34 -17.37 8.70
C ASN A 361 -28.15 -16.15 7.79
N GLU A 362 -27.01 -16.09 7.11
CA GLU A 362 -26.60 -15.01 6.21
C GLU A 362 -27.59 -14.78 5.05
N HIS A 363 -28.01 -15.84 4.35
CA HIS A 363 -28.94 -15.70 3.23
C HIS A 363 -30.34 -15.23 3.65
N LEU A 364 -30.83 -15.68 4.82
CA LEU A 364 -32.10 -15.16 5.37
C LEU A 364 -31.95 -13.70 5.81
N CYS A 365 -30.78 -13.33 6.36
CA CYS A 365 -30.46 -11.95 6.70
C CYS A 365 -30.53 -11.04 5.47
N LEU A 366 -29.94 -11.44 4.32
CA LEU A 366 -30.01 -10.66 3.08
C LEU A 366 -31.46 -10.48 2.57
N LYS A 367 -32.26 -11.56 2.61
CA LYS A 367 -33.68 -11.52 2.20
C LYS A 367 -34.52 -10.59 3.09
N ILE A 368 -34.27 -10.62 4.39
CA ILE A 368 -34.95 -9.73 5.37
C ILE A 368 -34.43 -8.29 5.22
N ALA A 369 -33.13 -8.09 5.03
CA ALA A 369 -32.53 -6.79 4.79
C ALA A 369 -33.13 -6.11 3.54
N GLU A 370 -33.34 -6.86 2.46
CA GLU A 370 -34.01 -6.35 1.25
C GLU A 370 -35.43 -5.82 1.55
N GLN A 371 -36.19 -6.48 2.43
CA GLN A 371 -37.54 -6.05 2.82
C GLN A 371 -37.52 -4.85 3.78
N VAL A 372 -36.55 -4.83 4.70
CA VAL A 372 -36.37 -3.73 5.67
C VAL A 372 -36.02 -2.40 4.97
N LEU A 373 -35.43 -2.44 3.77
CA LEU A 373 -35.17 -1.23 2.99
C LEU A 373 -36.46 -0.49 2.54
N ASP A 374 -37.58 -1.21 2.40
CA ASP A 374 -38.87 -0.66 1.99
C ASP A 374 -39.69 -0.11 3.18
N GLU A 375 -39.26 -0.37 4.41
CA GLU A 375 -39.94 0.06 5.64
C GLU A 375 -39.67 1.53 5.97
N GLU A 376 -40.72 2.36 6.03
CA GLU A 376 -40.60 3.79 6.38
C GLU A 376 -39.93 4.02 7.74
N SER A 377 -40.13 3.08 8.68
CA SER A 377 -39.57 3.13 10.03
C SER A 377 -38.05 2.92 10.10
N PHE A 378 -37.46 2.30 9.07
CA PHE A 378 -36.01 2.03 9.01
C PHE A 378 -35.20 3.24 8.54
N GLN A 379 -35.80 4.09 7.70
CA GLN A 379 -35.14 5.25 7.08
C GLN A 379 -33.81 4.85 6.43
N ALA A 380 -33.88 4.01 5.40
CA ALA A 380 -32.71 3.47 4.72
C ALA A 380 -31.77 4.58 4.23
N ASN A 381 -30.48 4.41 4.48
CA ASN A 381 -29.44 5.34 4.02
C ASN A 381 -28.48 4.66 3.04
N ILE A 382 -27.58 5.45 2.45
CA ILE A 382 -26.61 4.99 1.45
C ILE A 382 -25.74 3.81 1.91
N ARG A 383 -25.41 3.73 3.20
CA ARG A 383 -24.57 2.65 3.74
C ARG A 383 -25.33 1.33 3.79
N ASP A 384 -26.64 1.37 4.05
CA ASP A 384 -27.49 0.18 4.08
C ASP A 384 -27.55 -0.47 2.69
N TYR A 385 -27.79 0.34 1.65
CA TYR A 385 -27.74 -0.11 0.26
C TYR A 385 -26.35 -0.60 -0.14
N SER A 386 -25.29 0.15 0.21
CA SER A 386 -23.92 -0.23 -0.16
C SER A 386 -23.51 -1.57 0.43
N LYS A 387 -23.86 -1.84 1.70
CA LYS A 387 -23.60 -3.13 2.34
C LYS A 387 -24.32 -4.28 1.64
N LEU A 388 -25.60 -4.09 1.31
CA LEU A 388 -26.39 -5.13 0.65
C LEU A 388 -25.88 -5.41 -0.77
N ILE A 389 -25.49 -4.37 -1.51
CA ILE A 389 -24.86 -4.49 -2.84
C ILE A 389 -23.52 -5.22 -2.73
N ASP A 390 -22.69 -4.90 -1.73
CA ASP A 390 -21.40 -5.56 -1.50
C ASP A 390 -21.57 -7.04 -1.17
N ALA A 391 -22.51 -7.38 -0.29
CA ALA A 391 -22.82 -8.78 0.05
C ALA A 391 -23.22 -9.58 -1.20
N TYR A 392 -24.16 -9.08 -2.01
CA TYR A 392 -24.52 -9.73 -3.27
C TYR A 392 -23.36 -9.77 -4.29
N ALA A 393 -22.50 -8.75 -4.33
CA ALA A 393 -21.33 -8.74 -5.19
C ALA A 393 -20.29 -9.82 -4.80
N GLN A 394 -20.09 -10.05 -3.49
CA GLN A 394 -19.20 -11.09 -2.98
C GLN A 394 -19.70 -12.49 -3.30
N GLU A 395 -21.01 -12.72 -3.22
CA GLU A 395 -21.69 -13.98 -3.63
C GLU A 395 -21.78 -14.16 -5.16
N ASN A 396 -21.27 -13.21 -5.97
CA ASN A 396 -21.43 -13.16 -7.44
C ASN A 396 -22.90 -13.13 -7.91
N HIS A 397 -23.83 -12.69 -7.06
CA HIS A 397 -25.25 -12.54 -7.37
C HIS A 397 -25.53 -11.19 -8.04
N LEU A 398 -25.02 -11.04 -9.28
CA LEU A 398 -25.06 -9.78 -10.01
C LEU A 398 -26.48 -9.25 -10.26
N ALA A 399 -27.45 -10.12 -10.53
CA ALA A 399 -28.84 -9.73 -10.76
C ALA A 399 -29.52 -9.16 -9.50
N ASP A 400 -29.19 -9.71 -8.32
CA ASP A 400 -29.70 -9.21 -7.05
C ASP A 400 -29.06 -7.85 -6.71
N ALA A 401 -27.75 -7.72 -6.90
CA ALA A 401 -27.04 -6.43 -6.73
C ALA A 401 -27.62 -5.33 -7.64
N GLU A 402 -27.91 -5.64 -8.91
CA GLU A 402 -28.56 -4.70 -9.85
C GLU A 402 -29.98 -4.32 -9.42
N ARG A 403 -30.75 -5.26 -8.85
CA ARG A 403 -32.08 -4.98 -8.32
C ARG A 403 -32.02 -3.99 -7.16
N ILE A 404 -31.10 -4.20 -6.21
CA ILE A 404 -30.92 -3.29 -5.06
C ILE A 404 -30.43 -1.92 -5.51
N LEU A 405 -29.50 -1.86 -6.48
CA LEU A 405 -29.05 -0.61 -7.08
C LEU A 405 -30.20 0.18 -7.72
N LYS A 406 -31.11 -0.51 -8.42
CA LYS A 406 -32.29 0.13 -9.00
C LYS A 406 -33.19 0.72 -7.92
N ARG A 407 -33.46 -0.02 -6.84
CA ARG A 407 -34.24 0.48 -5.69
C ARG A 407 -33.59 1.70 -5.04
N MET A 408 -32.27 1.68 -4.84
CA MET A 408 -31.51 2.82 -4.33
C MET A 408 -31.76 4.08 -5.18
N SER A 409 -31.76 3.95 -6.51
CA SER A 409 -32.03 5.06 -7.43
C SER A 409 -33.51 5.51 -7.44
N GLU A 410 -34.46 4.57 -7.33
CA GLU A 410 -35.90 4.86 -7.25
C GLU A 410 -36.25 5.64 -5.97
N ASN A 411 -35.53 5.35 -4.88
CA ASN A 411 -35.63 6.07 -3.60
C ASN A 411 -34.86 7.41 -3.59
N GLY A 412 -34.29 7.82 -4.72
CA GLY A 412 -33.59 9.10 -4.86
C GLY A 412 -32.25 9.18 -4.13
N ILE A 413 -31.67 8.05 -3.72
CA ILE A 413 -30.39 8.02 -3.02
C ILE A 413 -29.27 7.98 -4.06
N LEU A 414 -28.43 9.03 -4.08
CA LEU A 414 -27.28 9.12 -4.98
C LEU A 414 -26.15 8.18 -4.54
N LEU A 415 -25.35 7.73 -5.51
CA LEU A 415 -24.19 6.88 -5.27
C LEU A 415 -23.06 7.69 -4.62
N ASP A 416 -22.33 7.07 -3.69
CA ASP A 416 -21.08 7.62 -3.18
C ASP A 416 -19.88 6.87 -3.80
N ILE A 417 -18.68 7.28 -3.39
CA ILE A 417 -17.42 6.68 -3.84
C ILE A 417 -17.35 5.21 -3.44
N LEU A 418 -17.87 4.84 -2.26
CA LEU A 418 -17.85 3.47 -1.77
C LEU A 418 -18.75 2.57 -2.62
N THR A 419 -20.01 2.95 -2.83
CA THR A 419 -20.95 2.19 -3.66
C THR A 419 -20.40 2.06 -5.08
N THR A 420 -19.84 3.12 -5.63
CA THR A 420 -19.26 3.11 -6.98
C THR A 420 -18.07 2.17 -7.08
N ASN A 421 -17.19 2.13 -6.07
CA ASN A 421 -16.07 1.18 -6.04
C ASN A 421 -16.54 -0.28 -5.98
N ILE A 422 -17.53 -0.59 -5.15
CA ILE A 422 -18.16 -1.92 -5.10
C ILE A 422 -18.70 -2.32 -6.48
N LEU A 423 -19.43 -1.42 -7.13
CA LEU A 423 -19.99 -1.66 -8.47
C LEU A 423 -18.90 -1.87 -9.53
N VAL A 424 -17.87 -1.02 -9.56
CA VAL A 424 -16.75 -1.16 -10.50
C VAL A 424 -16.03 -2.48 -10.31
N HIS A 425 -15.75 -2.86 -9.05
CA HIS A 425 -15.12 -4.14 -8.73
C HIS A 425 -15.99 -5.34 -9.16
N MET A 426 -17.28 -5.30 -8.84
CA MET A 426 -18.25 -6.33 -9.18
C MET A 426 -18.38 -6.51 -10.70
N TYR A 427 -18.59 -5.43 -11.46
CA TYR A 427 -18.69 -5.51 -12.91
C TYR A 427 -17.38 -5.89 -13.59
N SER A 428 -16.23 -5.50 -13.02
CA SER A 428 -14.92 -5.96 -13.47
C SER A 428 -14.79 -7.48 -13.35
N LYS A 429 -15.17 -8.05 -12.20
CA LYS A 429 -15.14 -9.51 -11.96
C LYS A 429 -16.11 -10.27 -12.86
N ALA A 430 -17.27 -9.67 -13.16
CA ALA A 430 -18.25 -10.21 -14.09
C ALA A 430 -17.86 -10.04 -15.58
N GLY A 431 -16.70 -9.45 -15.89
CA GLY A 431 -16.25 -9.21 -17.26
C GLY A 431 -17.02 -8.11 -18.01
N SER A 432 -17.87 -7.34 -17.31
CA SER A 432 -18.70 -6.28 -17.86
C SER A 432 -18.00 -4.91 -17.77
N LEU A 433 -16.91 -4.74 -18.53
CA LEU A 433 -16.10 -3.51 -18.50
C LEU A 433 -16.91 -2.24 -18.81
N ASP A 434 -17.88 -2.32 -19.73
CA ASP A 434 -18.65 -1.15 -20.15
C ASP A 434 -19.50 -0.57 -19.00
N LYS A 435 -20.09 -1.44 -18.18
CA LYS A 435 -20.84 -1.03 -16.98
C LYS A 435 -19.90 -0.46 -15.92
N ALA A 436 -18.76 -1.11 -15.66
CA ALA A 436 -17.75 -0.59 -14.73
C ALA A 436 -17.31 0.82 -15.13
N ARG A 437 -17.04 1.05 -16.42
CA ARG A 437 -16.70 2.36 -16.96
C ARG A 437 -17.83 3.36 -16.80
N GLN A 438 -19.07 2.97 -17.07
CA GLN A 438 -20.24 3.84 -16.93
C GLN A 438 -20.36 4.39 -15.50
N PHE A 439 -20.21 3.54 -14.48
CA PHE A 439 -20.26 3.98 -13.07
C PHE A 439 -19.10 4.90 -12.72
N PHE A 440 -17.88 4.55 -13.14
CA PHE A 440 -16.69 5.38 -12.93
C PHE A 440 -16.83 6.78 -13.56
N ASP A 441 -17.29 6.85 -14.82
CA ASP A 441 -17.50 8.10 -15.54
C ASP A 441 -18.69 8.90 -14.97
N SER A 442 -19.75 8.22 -14.50
CA SER A 442 -20.90 8.88 -13.85
C SER A 442 -20.52 9.60 -12.56
N LEU A 443 -19.61 9.01 -11.76
CA LEU A 443 -19.12 9.61 -10.53
C LEU A 443 -18.31 10.88 -10.83
N LYS A 444 -17.46 10.85 -11.87
CA LYS A 444 -16.75 12.03 -12.37
C LYS A 444 -17.72 13.11 -12.89
N ALA A 445 -18.78 12.72 -13.59
CA ALA A 445 -19.79 13.65 -14.11
C ALA A 445 -20.59 14.35 -13.00
N GLN A 446 -20.73 13.71 -11.83
CA GLN A 446 -21.32 14.31 -10.63
C GLN A 446 -20.36 15.27 -9.89
N GLY A 447 -19.14 15.45 -10.40
CA GLY A 447 -18.11 16.29 -9.77
C GLY A 447 -17.44 15.66 -8.55
N ILE A 448 -17.73 14.39 -8.26
CA ILE A 448 -17.09 13.64 -7.18
C ILE A 448 -15.73 13.15 -7.70
N GLN A 449 -14.67 13.38 -6.94
CA GLN A 449 -13.34 12.90 -7.31
C GLN A 449 -13.16 11.43 -6.91
N PRO A 450 -12.77 10.55 -7.85
CA PRO A 450 -12.46 9.16 -7.51
C PRO A 450 -11.28 9.10 -6.54
N ASP A 451 -11.38 8.22 -5.54
CA ASP A 451 -10.27 7.96 -4.63
C ASP A 451 -9.25 6.99 -5.25
N LYS A 452 -8.12 6.80 -4.55
CA LYS A 452 -7.06 5.87 -4.97
C LYS A 452 -7.60 4.46 -5.23
N LYS A 453 -8.52 3.96 -4.40
CA LYS A 453 -9.06 2.61 -4.51
C LYS A 453 -9.91 2.45 -5.78
N LEU A 454 -10.78 3.40 -6.08
CA LEU A 454 -11.64 3.38 -7.26
C LEU A 454 -10.81 3.45 -8.55
N TYR A 455 -9.76 4.27 -8.58
CA TYR A 455 -8.79 4.27 -9.68
C TYR A 455 -8.09 2.91 -9.84
N SER A 456 -7.55 2.33 -8.75
CA SER A 456 -6.92 1.00 -8.78
C SER A 456 -7.88 -0.06 -9.33
N SER A 457 -9.12 -0.10 -8.85
CA SER A 457 -10.15 -1.04 -9.32
C SER A 457 -10.41 -0.90 -10.82
N MET A 458 -10.55 0.32 -11.32
CA MET A 458 -10.81 0.57 -12.74
C MET A 458 -9.59 0.24 -13.63
N ILE A 459 -8.37 0.51 -13.17
CA ILE A 459 -7.14 0.14 -13.89
C ILE A 459 -7.02 -1.38 -13.98
N MET A 460 -7.26 -2.10 -12.87
CA MET A 460 -7.27 -3.56 -12.86
C MET A 460 -8.35 -4.10 -13.80
N ALA A 461 -9.55 -3.49 -13.84
CA ALA A 461 -10.60 -3.86 -14.78
C ALA A 461 -10.17 -3.74 -16.24
N TYR A 462 -9.47 -2.66 -16.60
CA TYR A 462 -8.90 -2.50 -17.95
C TYR A 462 -7.83 -3.55 -18.27
N ILE A 463 -6.96 -3.87 -17.32
CA ILE A 463 -5.91 -4.89 -17.49
C ILE A 463 -6.53 -6.28 -17.69
N SER A 464 -7.48 -6.67 -16.83
CA SER A 464 -8.20 -7.96 -16.92
C SER A 464 -9.01 -8.09 -18.21
N SER A 465 -9.52 -6.98 -18.74
CA SER A 465 -10.23 -6.93 -20.03
C SER A 465 -9.29 -6.85 -21.24
N GLY A 466 -7.98 -6.97 -21.03
CA GLY A 466 -6.99 -6.95 -22.10
C GLY A 466 -6.79 -5.59 -22.77
N LYS A 467 -7.05 -4.48 -22.07
CA LYS A 467 -6.88 -3.10 -22.54
C LYS A 467 -5.90 -2.30 -21.63
N PRO A 468 -4.65 -2.75 -21.44
CA PRO A 468 -3.70 -2.11 -20.53
C PRO A 468 -3.37 -0.65 -20.90
N ASP A 469 -3.46 -0.26 -22.19
CA ASP A 469 -3.22 1.13 -22.63
C ASP A 469 -4.21 2.13 -22.01
N LEU A 470 -5.47 1.71 -21.81
CA LEU A 470 -6.47 2.51 -21.09
C LEU A 470 -6.17 2.56 -19.59
N GLY A 471 -5.64 1.46 -19.04
CA GLY A 471 -5.14 1.41 -17.66
C GLY A 471 -3.96 2.37 -17.43
N GLU A 472 -2.97 2.39 -18.32
CA GLU A 472 -1.85 3.35 -18.28
C GLU A 472 -2.35 4.79 -18.40
N SER A 473 -3.37 5.04 -19.22
CA SER A 473 -3.98 6.37 -19.36
C SER A 473 -4.66 6.83 -18.06
N LEU A 474 -5.36 5.94 -17.37
CA LEU A 474 -5.92 6.24 -16.04
C LEU A 474 -4.84 6.43 -14.98
N MET A 475 -3.76 5.65 -15.01
CA MET A 475 -2.62 5.84 -14.11
C MET A 475 -2.01 7.24 -14.26
N LYS A 476 -1.89 7.74 -15.49
CA LYS A 476 -1.45 9.13 -15.76
C LYS A 476 -2.44 10.17 -15.24
N ASP A 477 -3.76 9.93 -15.37
CA ASP A 477 -4.79 10.80 -14.76
C ASP A 477 -4.69 10.81 -13.22
N MET A 478 -4.29 9.69 -12.59
CA MET A 478 -3.99 9.67 -11.14
C MET A 478 -2.80 10.56 -10.81
N GLU A 479 -1.69 10.44 -11.56
CA GLU A 479 -0.47 11.21 -11.35
C GLU A 479 -0.71 12.72 -11.55
N ILE A 480 -1.49 13.12 -12.57
CA ILE A 480 -1.87 14.52 -12.82
C ILE A 480 -2.70 15.12 -11.67
N ARG A 481 -3.40 14.28 -10.91
CA ARG A 481 -4.22 14.68 -9.76
C ARG A 481 -3.50 14.54 -8.43
N ASP A 482 -2.19 14.35 -8.45
CA ASP A 482 -1.35 14.11 -7.26
C ASP A 482 -1.78 12.87 -6.45
N ILE A 483 -2.48 11.92 -7.08
CA ILE A 483 -2.85 10.63 -6.48
C ILE A 483 -1.75 9.62 -6.85
N LYS A 484 -0.87 9.30 -5.90
CA LYS A 484 0.23 8.36 -6.14
C LYS A 484 -0.29 6.96 -6.50
N PRO A 485 0.05 6.41 -7.69
CA PRO A 485 -0.27 5.03 -8.05
C PRO A 485 0.38 4.06 -7.05
N SER A 486 -0.32 2.95 -6.78
CA SER A 486 0.21 1.92 -5.89
C SER A 486 1.23 1.03 -6.63
N PRO A 487 2.19 0.42 -5.92
CA PRO A 487 3.15 -0.52 -6.53
C PRO A 487 2.46 -1.65 -7.31
N GLU A 488 1.29 -2.09 -6.85
CA GLU A 488 0.49 -3.13 -7.51
C GLU A 488 0.02 -2.70 -8.91
N ILE A 489 -0.31 -1.41 -9.12
CA ILE A 489 -0.68 -0.87 -10.44
C ILE A 489 0.49 -0.98 -11.41
N TYR A 490 1.68 -0.51 -11.01
CA TYR A 490 2.87 -0.58 -11.85
C TYR A 490 3.20 -2.02 -12.24
N MET A 491 3.18 -2.94 -11.27
CA MET A 491 3.43 -4.35 -11.50
C MET A 491 2.39 -4.99 -12.43
N ALA A 492 1.09 -4.72 -12.23
CA ALA A 492 0.04 -5.27 -13.07
C ALA A 492 0.12 -4.78 -14.53
N LEU A 493 0.42 -3.50 -14.74
CA LEU A 493 0.67 -2.94 -16.09
C LEU A 493 1.93 -3.55 -16.72
N LEU A 494 3.03 -3.67 -15.96
CA LEU A 494 4.26 -4.31 -16.43
C LEU A 494 4.03 -5.75 -16.86
N GLN A 495 3.32 -6.53 -16.06
CA GLN A 495 3.00 -7.91 -16.36
C GLN A 495 2.15 -8.01 -17.63
N SER A 496 1.13 -7.15 -17.76
CA SER A 496 0.25 -7.13 -18.94
C SER A 496 1.00 -6.76 -20.23
N TYR A 497 1.90 -5.76 -20.18
CA TYR A 497 2.71 -5.39 -21.33
C TYR A 497 3.80 -6.40 -21.66
N SER A 498 4.40 -7.00 -20.63
CA SER A 498 5.42 -8.06 -20.78
C SER A 498 4.86 -9.27 -21.52
N GLN A 499 3.68 -9.77 -21.13
CA GLN A 499 2.99 -10.88 -21.79
C GLN A 499 2.63 -10.62 -23.26
N ARG A 500 2.60 -9.34 -23.67
CA ARG A 500 2.31 -8.91 -25.04
C ARG A 500 3.57 -8.57 -25.84
N GLY A 501 4.76 -8.69 -25.23
CA GLY A 501 6.02 -8.26 -25.82
C GLY A 501 6.11 -6.75 -26.09
N ASN A 502 5.29 -5.93 -25.44
CA ASN A 502 5.30 -4.48 -25.63
C ASN A 502 6.38 -3.82 -24.76
N PHE A 503 7.65 -4.03 -25.14
CA PHE A 503 8.80 -3.53 -24.40
C PHE A 503 8.80 -2.00 -24.22
N LYS A 504 8.28 -1.24 -25.20
CA LYS A 504 8.21 0.23 -25.12
C LYS A 504 7.30 0.67 -23.99
N ALA A 505 6.15 0.02 -23.84
CA ALA A 505 5.24 0.29 -22.74
C ALA A 505 5.84 -0.17 -21.40
N SER A 506 6.40 -1.37 -21.35
CA SER A 506 7.07 -1.86 -20.13
C SER A 506 8.19 -0.91 -19.65
N GLN A 507 9.02 -0.39 -20.55
CA GLN A 507 10.05 0.58 -20.22
C GLN A 507 9.46 1.88 -19.67
N ARG A 508 8.37 2.40 -20.26
CA ARG A 508 7.68 3.59 -19.74
C ARG A 508 7.18 3.38 -18.31
N ILE A 509 6.60 2.21 -18.02
CA ILE A 509 6.08 1.90 -16.68
C ILE A 509 7.21 1.79 -15.66
N ILE A 510 8.35 1.17 -15.99
CA ILE A 510 9.52 1.15 -15.08
C ILE A 510 10.06 2.55 -14.83
N ASN A 511 10.17 3.38 -15.87
CA ASN A 511 10.64 4.75 -15.72
C ASN A 511 9.67 5.56 -14.84
N ALA A 512 8.35 5.40 -15.01
CA ALA A 512 7.33 6.05 -14.18
C ALA A 512 7.42 5.58 -12.72
N MET A 513 7.61 4.29 -12.48
CA MET A 513 7.81 3.72 -11.15
C MET A 513 9.04 4.32 -10.45
N GLN A 514 10.16 4.47 -11.17
CA GLN A 514 11.39 5.10 -10.68
C GLN A 514 11.18 6.59 -10.36
N LEU A 515 10.53 7.33 -11.27
CA LEU A 515 10.20 8.75 -11.08
C LEU A 515 9.26 8.99 -9.89
N ALA A 516 8.37 8.04 -9.60
CA ALA A 516 7.51 8.05 -8.42
C ALA A 516 8.24 7.67 -7.10
N GLY A 517 9.57 7.54 -7.15
CA GLY A 517 10.43 7.19 -6.02
C GLY A 517 10.37 5.71 -5.62
N SER A 518 9.81 4.83 -6.47
CA SER A 518 9.74 3.39 -6.20
C SER A 518 10.88 2.66 -6.91
N GLN A 519 11.72 1.97 -6.13
CA GLN A 519 12.86 1.23 -6.68
C GLN A 519 12.39 0.00 -7.46
N PRO A 520 12.96 -0.29 -8.65
CA PRO A 520 12.65 -1.51 -9.38
C PRO A 520 12.97 -2.76 -8.57
N THR A 521 11.96 -3.59 -8.39
CA THR A 521 12.07 -4.92 -7.77
C THR A 521 12.67 -5.91 -8.77
N ARG A 522 13.26 -7.02 -8.27
CA ARG A 522 13.73 -8.12 -9.12
C ARG A 522 12.65 -8.57 -10.13
N GLU A 523 11.42 -8.76 -9.67
CA GLU A 523 10.30 -9.18 -10.54
C GLU A 523 10.01 -8.14 -11.64
N SER A 524 10.03 -6.84 -11.32
CA SER A 524 9.84 -5.79 -12.33
C SER A 524 10.92 -5.82 -13.41
N CYS A 525 12.19 -6.03 -13.02
CA CYS A 525 13.30 -6.18 -13.96
C CYS A 525 13.14 -7.44 -14.82
N THR A 526 12.77 -8.57 -14.22
CA THR A 526 12.50 -9.83 -14.95
C THR A 526 11.39 -9.64 -15.97
N LEU A 527 10.29 -8.96 -15.63
CA LEU A 527 9.19 -8.66 -16.57
C LEU A 527 9.63 -7.76 -17.73
N LEU A 528 10.54 -6.81 -17.50
CA LEU A 528 11.10 -5.98 -18.58
C LEU A 528 11.97 -6.80 -19.53
N ILE A 529 12.83 -7.67 -18.99
CA ILE A 529 13.68 -8.57 -19.77
C ILE A 529 12.81 -9.53 -20.60
N GLU A 530 11.74 -10.06 -20.01
CA GLU A 530 10.75 -10.88 -20.72
C GLU A 530 10.07 -10.10 -21.85
N ALA A 531 9.72 -8.83 -21.64
CA ALA A 531 9.11 -7.99 -22.67
C ALA A 531 10.07 -7.79 -23.87
N TYR A 532 11.35 -7.52 -23.63
CA TYR A 532 12.38 -7.43 -24.68
C TYR A 532 12.63 -8.78 -25.36
N GLY A 533 12.66 -9.88 -24.59
CA GLY A 533 12.83 -11.24 -25.13
C GLY A 533 11.66 -11.66 -26.03
N GLN A 534 10.44 -11.31 -25.66
CA GLN A 534 9.26 -11.49 -26.51
C GLN A 534 9.27 -10.57 -27.74
N ALA A 535 9.92 -9.41 -27.69
CA ALA A 535 10.10 -8.56 -28.87
C ALA A 535 11.23 -9.05 -29.80
N GLY A 536 12.17 -9.85 -29.28
CA GLY A 536 13.38 -10.27 -30.01
C GLY A 536 14.46 -9.19 -30.04
N ASP A 537 14.50 -8.33 -29.03
CA ASP A 537 15.54 -7.30 -28.88
C ASP A 537 16.55 -7.77 -27.83
N SER A 538 17.53 -8.57 -28.24
CA SER A 538 18.50 -9.16 -27.31
C SER A 538 19.47 -8.14 -26.70
N GLU A 539 19.73 -7.02 -27.39
CA GLU A 539 20.61 -5.97 -26.90
C GLU A 539 19.99 -5.26 -25.69
N ASN A 540 18.74 -4.82 -25.80
CA ASN A 540 18.05 -4.15 -24.70
C ASN A 540 17.63 -5.12 -23.59
N ALA A 541 17.34 -6.39 -23.94
CA ALA A 541 17.18 -7.45 -22.93
C ALA A 541 18.46 -7.60 -22.10
N ARG A 542 19.63 -7.65 -22.75
CA ARG A 542 20.93 -7.77 -22.08
C ARG A 542 21.23 -6.55 -21.20
N SER A 543 21.01 -5.35 -21.72
CA SER A 543 21.21 -4.12 -20.95
C SER A 543 20.33 -4.09 -19.70
N SER A 544 19.06 -4.52 -19.81
CA SER A 544 18.14 -4.61 -18.68
C SER A 544 18.56 -5.67 -17.66
N PHE A 545 19.07 -6.82 -18.13
CA PHE A 545 19.61 -7.88 -17.28
C PHE A 545 20.87 -7.43 -16.52
N ASP A 546 21.80 -6.74 -17.20
CA ASP A 546 22.98 -6.18 -16.54
C ASP A 546 22.58 -5.08 -15.53
N ASN A 547 21.56 -4.28 -15.84
CA ASN A 547 21.02 -3.27 -14.90
C ASN A 547 20.36 -3.91 -13.67
N MET A 548 19.66 -5.04 -13.82
CA MET A 548 19.15 -5.82 -12.69
C MET A 548 20.28 -6.22 -11.73
N ILE A 549 21.41 -6.69 -12.27
CA ILE A 549 22.59 -7.05 -11.47
C ILE A 549 23.22 -5.82 -10.81
N LYS A 550 23.33 -4.70 -11.53
CA LYS A 550 23.85 -3.43 -10.97
C LYS A 550 23.01 -2.91 -9.81
N LEU A 551 21.70 -3.13 -9.84
CA LEU A 551 20.79 -2.80 -8.73
C LEU A 551 20.94 -3.75 -7.52
N GLY A 552 21.83 -4.75 -7.59
CA GLY A 552 22.09 -5.71 -6.52
C GLY A 552 21.17 -6.93 -6.55
N HIS A 553 20.30 -7.06 -7.56
CA HIS A 553 19.40 -8.22 -7.68
C HIS A 553 20.13 -9.40 -8.32
N LYS A 554 20.00 -10.59 -7.71
CA LYS A 554 20.52 -11.83 -8.31
C LYS A 554 19.60 -12.31 -9.44
N PRO A 555 20.15 -12.71 -10.60
CA PRO A 555 19.37 -13.34 -11.66
C PRO A 555 18.64 -14.58 -11.15
N ASP A 556 17.38 -14.70 -11.53
CA ASP A 556 16.54 -15.87 -11.28
C ASP A 556 16.38 -16.72 -12.56
N ASP A 557 15.81 -17.91 -12.40
CA ASP A 557 15.61 -18.84 -13.52
C ASP A 557 14.76 -18.24 -14.65
N ARG A 558 13.79 -17.39 -14.30
CA ARG A 558 12.88 -16.75 -15.26
C ARG A 558 13.55 -15.64 -16.07
N SER A 559 14.38 -14.79 -15.45
CA SER A 559 15.16 -13.78 -16.17
C SER A 559 16.20 -14.43 -17.08
N MET A 560 16.81 -15.53 -16.64
CA MET A 560 17.72 -16.33 -17.46
C MET A 560 17.02 -16.96 -18.66
N ALA A 561 15.86 -17.60 -18.47
CA ALA A 561 15.04 -18.14 -19.54
C ALA A 561 14.61 -17.06 -20.55
N SER A 562 14.27 -15.87 -20.06
CA SER A 562 13.89 -14.71 -20.90
C SER A 562 15.06 -14.22 -21.76
N MET A 563 16.28 -14.19 -21.21
CA MET A 563 17.50 -13.90 -21.97
C MET A 563 17.77 -14.94 -23.07
N ILE A 564 17.55 -16.23 -22.77
CA ILE A 564 17.69 -17.30 -23.78
C ILE A 564 16.64 -17.14 -24.88
N ALA A 565 15.40 -16.81 -24.52
CA ALA A 565 14.34 -16.53 -25.49
C ALA A 565 14.68 -15.32 -26.39
N ALA A 566 15.29 -14.27 -25.83
CA ALA A 566 15.77 -13.11 -26.58
C ALA A 566 16.87 -13.51 -27.59
N TYR A 567 17.91 -14.19 -27.12
CA TYR A 567 19.00 -14.67 -27.97
C TYR A 567 18.55 -15.70 -29.00
N LYS A 568 17.52 -16.50 -28.69
CA LYS A 568 16.90 -17.43 -29.63
C LYS A 568 16.35 -16.72 -30.86
N LYS A 569 15.63 -15.60 -30.67
CA LYS A 569 15.04 -14.85 -31.79
C LYS A 569 16.08 -14.23 -32.70
N ASP A 570 17.19 -13.77 -32.13
CA ASP A 570 18.34 -13.23 -32.87
C ASP A 570 19.32 -14.31 -33.35
N ASN A 571 19.05 -15.59 -33.04
CA ASN A 571 19.87 -16.74 -33.36
C ASN A 571 21.32 -16.66 -32.82
N LEU A 572 21.50 -16.09 -31.62
CA LEU A 572 22.79 -15.86 -30.97
C LEU A 572 23.12 -16.94 -29.92
N LEU A 573 23.22 -18.21 -30.37
CA LEU A 573 23.43 -19.36 -29.46
C LEU A 573 24.71 -19.23 -28.64
N ASP A 574 25.82 -18.82 -29.25
CA ASP A 574 27.10 -18.68 -28.55
C ASP A 574 27.00 -17.66 -27.40
N SER A 575 26.27 -16.56 -27.60
CA SER A 575 26.05 -15.54 -26.57
C SER A 575 25.22 -16.07 -25.41
N ALA A 576 24.15 -16.82 -25.69
CA ALA A 576 23.32 -17.44 -24.67
C ALA A 576 24.10 -18.45 -23.82
N LEU A 577 24.91 -19.30 -24.46
CA LEU A 577 25.74 -20.29 -23.77
C LEU A 577 26.85 -19.64 -22.94
N ASN A 578 27.49 -18.60 -23.48
CA ASN A 578 28.50 -17.85 -22.73
C ASN A 578 27.90 -17.16 -21.50
N LEU A 579 26.68 -16.62 -21.61
CA LEU A 579 25.97 -16.02 -20.49
C LEU A 579 25.71 -17.06 -19.39
N LEU A 580 25.18 -18.24 -19.76
CA LEU A 580 24.93 -19.33 -18.79
C LEU A 580 26.21 -19.81 -18.10
N ILE A 581 27.29 -20.04 -18.88
CA ILE A 581 28.57 -20.49 -18.33
C ILE A 581 29.17 -19.44 -17.39
N HIS A 582 28.98 -18.15 -17.68
CA HIS A 582 29.45 -17.08 -16.82
C HIS A 582 28.71 -17.10 -15.47
N HIS A 583 27.37 -17.11 -15.49
CA HIS A 583 26.60 -17.09 -14.25
C HIS A 583 26.65 -18.41 -13.47
N GLU A 584 26.83 -19.57 -14.13
CA GLU A 584 27.07 -20.86 -13.44
C GLU A 584 28.35 -20.80 -12.59
N LYS A 585 29.40 -20.11 -13.05
CA LYS A 585 30.62 -19.88 -12.24
C LYS A 585 30.38 -18.99 -11.04
N ASP A 586 29.43 -18.07 -11.15
CA ASP A 586 29.02 -17.16 -10.08
C ASP A 586 28.00 -17.80 -9.12
N GLY A 587 27.70 -19.09 -9.31
CA GLY A 587 26.82 -19.89 -8.44
C GLY A 587 25.35 -19.89 -8.85
N PHE A 588 25.00 -19.46 -10.07
CA PHE A 588 23.66 -19.63 -10.61
C PHE A 588 23.42 -21.09 -11.02
N GLU A 589 22.33 -21.66 -10.56
CA GLU A 589 21.89 -23.00 -10.95
C GLU A 589 20.70 -22.87 -11.92
N PRO A 590 20.84 -23.27 -13.19
CA PRO A 590 19.73 -23.26 -14.13
C PRO A 590 18.59 -24.16 -13.64
N GLY A 591 17.38 -23.61 -13.62
CA GLY A 591 16.15 -24.32 -13.29
C GLY A 591 15.38 -24.77 -14.53
N ILE A 592 14.14 -25.19 -14.30
CA ILE A 592 13.27 -25.76 -15.33
C ILE A 592 12.96 -24.77 -16.45
N ALA A 593 12.76 -23.48 -16.15
CA ALA A 593 12.41 -22.50 -17.18
C ALA A 593 13.58 -22.28 -18.15
N THR A 594 14.80 -22.15 -17.62
CA THR A 594 16.02 -22.02 -18.43
C THR A 594 16.25 -23.25 -19.30
N TYR A 595 16.14 -24.45 -18.71
CA TYR A 595 16.30 -25.69 -19.47
C TYR A 595 15.20 -25.89 -20.52
N THR A 596 13.96 -25.53 -20.21
CA THR A 596 12.84 -25.59 -21.17
C THR A 596 13.10 -24.68 -22.37
N ALA A 597 13.57 -23.45 -22.14
CA ALA A 597 13.93 -22.54 -23.22
C ALA A 597 15.07 -23.08 -24.10
N LEU A 598 16.06 -23.75 -23.51
CA LEU A 598 17.15 -24.41 -24.25
C LEU A 598 16.67 -25.61 -25.07
N VAL A 599 15.85 -26.49 -24.48
CA VAL A 599 15.27 -27.65 -25.19
C VAL A 599 14.43 -27.17 -26.37
N ASP A 600 13.62 -26.14 -26.18
CA ASP A 600 12.80 -25.55 -27.23
C ASP A 600 13.66 -24.98 -28.38
N TRP A 601 14.76 -24.30 -28.06
CA TRP A 601 15.68 -23.78 -29.07
C TRP A 601 16.47 -24.89 -29.79
N LEU A 602 17.04 -25.85 -29.05
CA LEU A 602 17.78 -26.98 -29.61
C LEU A 602 16.89 -27.87 -30.49
N GLY A 603 15.64 -28.06 -30.09
CA GLY A 603 14.64 -28.77 -30.88
C GLY A 603 14.37 -28.10 -32.22
N GLU A 604 14.22 -26.77 -32.25
CA GLU A 604 14.08 -26.01 -33.50
C GLU A 604 15.34 -26.08 -34.38
N MET A 605 16.53 -26.15 -33.77
CA MET A 605 17.79 -26.37 -34.47
C MET A 605 18.03 -27.83 -34.89
N LYS A 606 17.13 -28.76 -34.54
CA LYS A 606 17.23 -30.22 -34.76
C LYS A 606 18.43 -30.87 -34.07
N LEU A 607 18.88 -30.30 -32.97
CA LEU A 607 19.94 -30.83 -32.10
C LEU A 607 19.32 -31.71 -31.01
N ILE A 608 18.80 -32.86 -31.43
CA ILE A 608 17.95 -33.72 -30.59
C ILE A 608 18.77 -34.40 -29.48
N ASP A 609 19.99 -34.85 -29.79
CA ASP A 609 20.85 -35.52 -28.82
C ASP A 609 21.27 -34.58 -27.69
N GLU A 610 21.55 -33.30 -28.01
CA GLU A 610 21.86 -32.27 -27.03
C GLU A 610 20.62 -31.89 -26.21
N ALA A 611 19.44 -31.81 -26.83
CA ALA A 611 18.19 -31.55 -26.12
C ALA A 611 17.85 -32.69 -25.15
N GLU A 612 18.02 -33.96 -25.54
CA GLU A 612 17.79 -35.12 -24.66
C GLU A 612 18.71 -35.13 -23.43
N GLN A 613 19.98 -34.72 -23.58
CA GLN A 613 20.89 -34.56 -22.43
C GLN A 613 20.41 -33.48 -21.44
N ILE A 614 19.72 -32.44 -21.92
CA ILE A 614 19.10 -31.45 -21.03
C ILE A 614 17.86 -32.04 -20.35
N LEU A 615 17.08 -32.89 -21.02
CA LEU A 615 15.93 -33.56 -20.40
C LEU A 615 16.33 -34.48 -19.26
N ASP A 616 17.47 -35.18 -19.37
CA ASP A 616 18.00 -35.99 -18.28
C ASP A 616 18.25 -35.12 -17.04
N LYS A 617 18.81 -33.91 -17.23
CA LYS A 617 18.99 -32.94 -16.14
C LYS A 617 17.68 -32.40 -15.58
N ILE A 618 16.67 -32.18 -16.42
CA ILE A 618 15.32 -31.81 -15.95
C ILE A 618 14.73 -32.94 -15.10
N SER A 619 14.97 -34.21 -15.46
CA SER A 619 14.47 -35.35 -14.69
C SER A 619 15.15 -35.52 -13.32
N GLU A 620 16.37 -34.99 -13.16
CA GLU A 620 17.07 -34.92 -11.86
C GLU A 620 16.48 -33.82 -10.95
N LEU A 621 15.88 -32.77 -11.53
CA LEU A 621 15.13 -31.76 -10.80
C LEU A 621 13.77 -32.39 -10.43
N SER A 622 13.51 -32.62 -9.14
CA SER A 622 12.31 -33.29 -8.60
C SER A 622 10.98 -32.50 -8.80
N GLU A 623 10.93 -31.59 -9.76
CA GLU A 623 9.79 -30.73 -10.06
C GLU A 623 8.99 -31.30 -11.25
N ALA A 624 7.67 -31.08 -11.25
CA ALA A 624 6.81 -31.56 -12.33
C ALA A 624 7.10 -30.82 -13.64
N PRO A 625 7.23 -31.52 -14.78
CA PRO A 625 7.56 -30.88 -16.06
C PRO A 625 6.42 -29.93 -16.48
N PRO A 626 6.74 -28.67 -16.82
CA PRO A 626 5.74 -27.68 -17.21
C PRO A 626 5.12 -28.05 -18.55
N LEU A 627 3.90 -27.57 -18.79
CA LEU A 627 3.19 -27.79 -20.06
C LEU A 627 4.01 -27.29 -21.27
N SER A 628 4.71 -26.17 -21.11
CA SER A 628 5.60 -25.59 -22.13
C SER A 628 6.71 -26.57 -22.57
N LEU A 629 7.28 -27.34 -21.65
CA LEU A 629 8.26 -28.38 -21.96
C LEU A 629 7.61 -29.52 -22.75
N GLN A 630 6.41 -29.95 -22.36
CA GLN A 630 5.67 -31.01 -23.06
C GLN A 630 5.33 -30.61 -24.51
N VAL A 631 4.92 -29.36 -24.73
CA VAL A 631 4.69 -28.78 -26.07
C VAL A 631 6.00 -28.78 -26.87
N SER A 632 7.10 -28.31 -26.28
CA SER A 632 8.42 -28.25 -26.93
C SER A 632 8.92 -29.64 -27.33
N LEU A 633 8.72 -30.65 -26.47
CA LEU A 633 9.05 -32.04 -26.76
C LEU A 633 8.25 -32.62 -27.91
N CYS A 634 6.93 -32.40 -27.91
CA CYS A 634 6.08 -32.87 -29.00
C CYS A 634 6.51 -32.22 -30.33
N VAL A 635 6.73 -30.91 -30.34
CA VAL A 635 7.21 -30.16 -31.50
C VAL A 635 8.56 -30.70 -31.99
N MET A 636 9.50 -30.91 -31.08
CA MET A 636 10.83 -31.45 -31.38
C MET A 636 10.75 -32.86 -32.00
N TYR A 637 10.11 -33.82 -31.33
CA TYR A 637 10.05 -35.20 -31.83
C TYR A 637 9.21 -35.32 -33.10
N ALA A 638 8.11 -34.56 -33.21
CA ALA A 638 7.29 -34.53 -34.41
C ALA A 638 8.09 -33.99 -35.60
N SER A 639 8.72 -32.81 -35.46
CA SER A 639 9.48 -32.20 -36.56
C SER A 639 10.73 -33.01 -36.98
N ALA A 640 11.30 -33.80 -36.06
CA ALA A 640 12.40 -34.71 -36.34
C ALA A 640 11.95 -36.09 -36.88
N GLY A 641 10.65 -36.42 -36.84
CA GLY A 641 10.12 -37.69 -37.35
C GLY A 641 10.24 -38.88 -36.41
N PHE A 642 10.47 -38.67 -35.10
CA PHE A 642 10.54 -39.74 -34.11
C PHE A 642 9.15 -40.21 -33.67
N GLU A 643 8.53 -41.06 -34.48
CA GLU A 643 7.13 -41.49 -34.35
C GLU A 643 6.72 -41.90 -32.93
N LYS A 644 7.41 -42.87 -32.30
CA LYS A 644 7.04 -43.37 -30.96
C LYS A 644 7.06 -42.27 -29.89
N LYS A 645 8.13 -41.47 -29.85
CA LYS A 645 8.30 -40.40 -28.85
C LYS A 645 7.35 -39.24 -29.12
N ALA A 646 7.11 -38.90 -30.40
CA ALA A 646 6.16 -37.86 -30.80
C ALA A 646 4.73 -38.22 -30.38
N LEU A 647 4.29 -39.46 -30.63
CA LEU A 647 2.96 -39.93 -30.24
C LEU A 647 2.80 -40.01 -28.70
N GLN A 648 3.85 -40.41 -27.98
CA GLN A 648 3.83 -40.40 -26.52
C GLN A 648 3.67 -38.98 -25.96
N ALA A 649 4.46 -38.02 -26.46
CA ALA A 649 4.35 -36.62 -26.07
C ALA A 649 2.97 -36.03 -26.44
N LEU A 650 2.45 -36.40 -27.60
CA LEU A 650 1.13 -35.97 -28.06
C LEU A 650 0.00 -36.48 -27.15
N GLY A 651 0.05 -37.75 -26.73
CA GLY A 651 -0.94 -38.32 -25.81
C GLY A 651 -0.99 -37.60 -24.45
N VAL A 652 0.16 -37.13 -23.95
CA VAL A 652 0.22 -36.32 -22.73
C VAL A 652 -0.42 -34.94 -22.92
N LEU A 653 -0.24 -34.32 -24.08
CA LEU A 653 -0.84 -33.02 -24.42
C LEU A 653 -2.35 -33.13 -24.64
N GLU A 654 -2.82 -34.19 -25.30
CA GLU A 654 -4.26 -34.45 -25.47
C GLU A 654 -4.98 -34.64 -24.12
N ALA A 655 -4.32 -35.28 -23.15
CA ALA A 655 -4.84 -35.41 -21.79
C ALA A 655 -4.95 -34.06 -21.04
N LYS A 656 -4.17 -33.06 -21.45
CA LYS A 656 -4.15 -31.71 -20.89
C LYS A 656 -4.71 -30.65 -21.85
N LYS A 657 -5.58 -31.06 -22.78
CA LYS A 657 -6.13 -30.19 -23.83
C LYS A 657 -6.75 -28.89 -23.29
N ASP A 658 -7.37 -28.91 -22.11
CA ASP A 658 -8.05 -27.74 -21.54
C ASP A 658 -7.07 -26.65 -21.07
N GLN A 659 -5.76 -26.94 -21.02
CA GLN A 659 -4.70 -26.01 -20.65
C GLN A 659 -3.91 -25.46 -21.85
N LEU A 660 -4.18 -25.94 -23.07
CA LEU A 660 -3.44 -25.53 -24.27
C LEU A 660 -3.97 -24.20 -24.81
N GLY A 661 -3.07 -23.28 -25.10
CA GLY A 661 -3.40 -22.03 -25.79
C GLY A 661 -3.46 -22.20 -27.32
N ASN A 662 -4.09 -21.24 -28.00
CA ASN A 662 -4.13 -21.21 -29.47
C ASN A 662 -2.73 -21.30 -30.12
N ASN A 663 -1.74 -20.60 -29.55
CA ASN A 663 -0.36 -20.65 -30.04
C ASN A 663 0.28 -22.04 -29.87
N ASP A 664 -0.06 -22.79 -28.82
CA ASP A 664 0.48 -24.14 -28.61
C ASP A 664 -0.09 -25.11 -29.65
N TYR A 665 -1.40 -25.04 -29.90
CA TYR A 665 -2.05 -25.80 -30.98
C TYR A 665 -1.42 -25.53 -32.34
N ASP A 666 -1.22 -24.25 -32.69
CA ASP A 666 -0.58 -23.85 -33.94
C ASP A 666 0.85 -24.42 -34.09
N ARG A 667 1.66 -24.34 -33.03
CA ARG A 667 3.03 -24.91 -33.02
C ARG A 667 3.02 -26.42 -33.21
N ILE A 668 2.16 -27.14 -32.48
CA ILE A 668 2.05 -28.60 -32.55
C ILE A 668 1.60 -29.04 -33.95
N ILE A 669 0.55 -28.42 -34.49
CA ILE A 669 0.03 -28.78 -35.82
C ILE A 669 1.08 -28.52 -36.90
N LYS A 670 1.79 -27.38 -36.86
CA LYS A 670 2.90 -27.10 -37.79
C LYS A 670 4.00 -28.15 -37.70
N ALA A 671 4.38 -28.57 -36.49
CA ALA A 671 5.40 -29.58 -36.28
C ALA A 671 4.96 -30.95 -36.81
N LEU A 672 3.74 -31.38 -36.52
CA LEU A 672 3.18 -32.65 -37.02
C LEU A 672 3.11 -32.69 -38.55
N ILE A 673 2.68 -31.58 -39.19
CA ILE A 673 2.70 -31.45 -40.66
C ILE A 673 4.14 -31.59 -41.20
N SER A 674 5.11 -30.94 -40.57
CA SER A 674 6.53 -31.00 -40.99
C SER A 674 7.13 -32.39 -40.82
N GLY A 675 6.72 -33.13 -39.79
CA GLY A 675 7.11 -34.50 -39.51
C GLY A 675 6.40 -35.56 -40.35
N GLY A 676 5.34 -35.19 -41.07
CA GLY A 676 4.52 -36.13 -41.85
C GLY A 676 3.39 -36.83 -41.07
N PHE A 677 3.15 -36.45 -39.82
CA PHE A 677 2.07 -36.97 -38.94
C PHE A 677 0.73 -36.32 -39.28
N ARG A 678 0.21 -36.57 -40.49
CA ARG A 678 -0.94 -35.83 -41.04
C ARG A 678 -2.27 -36.15 -40.37
N GLN A 679 -2.47 -37.40 -39.94
CA GLN A 679 -3.72 -37.80 -39.29
C GLN A 679 -3.83 -37.18 -37.90
N GLU A 680 -2.71 -37.18 -37.17
CA GLU A 680 -2.56 -36.54 -35.87
C GLU A 680 -2.71 -35.03 -36.00
N ALA A 681 -2.08 -34.41 -37.00
CA ALA A 681 -2.23 -32.98 -37.28
C ALA A 681 -3.71 -32.59 -37.50
N ARG A 682 -4.48 -33.41 -38.23
CA ARG A 682 -5.92 -33.19 -38.44
C ARG A 682 -6.70 -33.34 -37.13
N ARG A 683 -6.44 -34.39 -36.35
CA ARG A 683 -7.10 -34.61 -35.06
C ARG A 683 -6.90 -33.44 -34.11
N ILE A 684 -5.67 -32.94 -34.01
CA ILE A 684 -5.34 -31.79 -33.15
C ILE A 684 -5.97 -30.50 -33.67
N TYR A 685 -6.05 -30.33 -34.99
CA TYR A 685 -6.76 -29.21 -35.61
C TYR A 685 -8.27 -29.22 -35.28
N GLU A 686 -8.92 -30.38 -35.37
CA GLU A 686 -10.34 -30.54 -34.99
C GLU A 686 -10.55 -30.29 -33.48
N LEU A 687 -9.61 -30.72 -32.63
CA LEU A 687 -9.63 -30.43 -31.19
C LEU A 687 -9.49 -28.94 -30.89
N MET A 688 -8.64 -28.22 -31.63
CA MET A 688 -8.47 -26.77 -31.51
C MET A 688 -9.77 -26.03 -31.87
N GLU A 689 -10.43 -26.40 -32.97
CA GLU A 689 -11.73 -25.82 -33.37
C GLU A 689 -12.82 -26.13 -32.34
N ALA A 690 -12.83 -27.34 -31.78
CA ALA A 690 -13.80 -27.74 -30.74
C ALA A 690 -13.65 -26.92 -29.44
N GLN A 691 -12.46 -26.39 -29.14
CA GLN A 691 -12.23 -25.49 -28.01
C GLN A 691 -12.56 -24.01 -28.32
N GLY A 692 -13.04 -23.72 -29.54
CA GLY A 692 -13.43 -22.36 -29.93
C GLY A 692 -12.26 -21.49 -30.38
N PHE A 693 -11.07 -22.06 -30.60
CA PHE A 693 -9.95 -21.33 -31.18
C PHE A 693 -10.05 -21.26 -32.70
N THR A 694 -9.75 -20.08 -33.27
CA THR A 694 -9.69 -19.90 -34.72
C THR A 694 -8.32 -20.26 -35.26
N ALA A 695 -8.28 -21.14 -36.26
CA ALA A 695 -7.05 -21.50 -36.95
C ALA A 695 -6.45 -20.32 -37.71
N PRO A 696 -5.13 -20.10 -37.66
CA PRO A 696 -4.46 -19.21 -38.60
C PRO A 696 -4.60 -19.74 -40.03
N ASP A 697 -4.90 -18.86 -41.00
CA ASP A 697 -5.11 -19.23 -42.42
C ASP A 697 -3.99 -20.13 -42.98
N GLY A 698 -2.74 -19.87 -42.56
CA GLY A 698 -1.57 -20.64 -42.99
C GLY A 698 -1.54 -22.10 -42.53
N VAL A 699 -2.21 -22.47 -41.44
CA VAL A 699 -2.30 -23.86 -40.96
C VAL A 699 -3.34 -24.63 -41.75
N SER A 700 -4.54 -24.05 -41.92
CA SER A 700 -5.62 -24.66 -42.71
C SER A 700 -5.18 -24.91 -44.16
N ILE A 701 -4.48 -23.95 -44.78
CA ILE A 701 -3.92 -24.09 -46.14
C ILE A 701 -2.89 -25.22 -46.19
N ARG A 702 -1.95 -25.30 -45.24
CA ARG A 702 -0.92 -26.36 -45.21
C ARG A 702 -1.54 -27.74 -45.03
N LEU A 703 -2.58 -27.85 -44.20
CA LEU A 703 -3.29 -29.09 -43.95
C LEU A 703 -3.98 -29.57 -45.24
N LYS A 704 -4.75 -28.69 -45.91
CA LYS A 704 -5.37 -28.97 -47.22
C LYS A 704 -4.35 -29.28 -48.33
N ALA A 705 -3.22 -28.57 -48.38
CA ALA A 705 -2.15 -28.85 -49.34
C ALA A 705 -1.48 -30.22 -49.11
N SER A 706 -1.34 -30.62 -47.84
CA SER A 706 -0.84 -31.95 -47.48
C SER A 706 -1.80 -33.06 -47.94
N GLU A 707 -3.11 -32.84 -47.89
CA GLU A 707 -4.15 -33.76 -48.33
C GLU A 707 -4.21 -33.93 -49.85
N ALA A 708 -4.12 -32.81 -50.60
CA ALA A 708 -4.08 -32.84 -52.05
C ALA A 708 -2.88 -33.67 -52.57
N ASN A 709 -1.73 -33.56 -51.91
CA ASN A 709 -0.54 -34.34 -52.23
C ASN A 709 -0.72 -35.86 -51.97
N ASP A 710 -1.55 -36.26 -51.00
CA ASP A 710 -1.87 -37.68 -50.78
C ASP A 710 -2.82 -38.24 -51.82
N ILE A 711 -3.81 -37.46 -52.28
CA ILE A 711 -4.69 -37.87 -53.38
C ILE A 711 -3.86 -38.09 -54.64
N VAL A 712 -2.90 -37.20 -54.92
CA VAL A 712 -1.98 -37.35 -56.06
C VAL A 712 -1.03 -38.53 -55.89
N ARG A 713 -0.46 -38.77 -54.70
CA ARG A 713 0.41 -39.93 -54.43
C ARG A 713 -0.34 -41.26 -54.51
N ARG A 714 -1.58 -41.33 -54.03
CA ARG A 714 -2.43 -42.52 -54.16
C ARG A 714 -2.79 -42.78 -55.62
N LYS A 715 -3.14 -41.73 -56.39
CA LYS A 715 -3.40 -41.83 -57.83
C LYS A 715 -2.18 -42.20 -58.69
N ARG A 716 -0.95 -42.01 -58.20
CA ARG A 716 0.29 -42.45 -58.88
C ARG A 716 0.73 -43.88 -58.51
N LYS A 717 0.12 -44.49 -57.50
CA LYS A 717 0.39 -45.88 -57.08
C LYS A 717 -0.59 -46.89 -57.68
N PHE A 718 -1.61 -46.42 -58.39
CA PHE A 718 -2.48 -47.16 -59.29
C PHE A 718 -2.16 -46.72 -60.71
#